data_AF-A0A813C5W8-F1
#
_entry.id   AF-A0A813C5W8-F1
#
_cell.length_a   1.000
_cell.length_b   1.000
_cell.length_c   1.000
_cell.angle_alpha   90.00
_cell.angle_beta   90.00
_cell.angle_gamma   90.00
#
_symmetry.space_group_name_H-M   'P 1'
#
loop_
_entity.id
_entity.type
_entity.pdbx_description
1 polymer ?
#
loop_
_entity_poly.entity_id
_entity_poly.type
_entity_poly.pdbx_seq_one_letter_code
_entity_poly.pdbx_strand_id
1 'polypeptide(L)'
;MRRWLATCRPHTTRVLGRCTWIPRHPSMGVFAQQRLFSAPFRGPVQGHIEERLTSELRPLHLEVVNESHGKKSDESHFHVLIVSEAFEGLKPLARHRLVNGLFTREDGSLKFHSLRITAKTPAMWEEEPWYLRVGCLSQASRFTGQRATCFSRKHLSSFQHFFDKQVQFTTPSEWLPHIRPGREMEETIGAATEERTRDSVDDRQQEETAEKMRRDRQLQFLTNWVSEHKVVRPELVRSIYACQALDFFGSAFRTGSVQKLDKLHKKSKATGRIDEFWSHSWQKRPYQKVLCLLFLKNGFAASLIGTLAASIVYTFMHNGMLLIRLDDRINSRGEHLGLPFLCTVSGTLVAVLTLFMWRSRVKVFLDVCCIDQVNAKNKQEGILSLCGILSKCKTLLILWDETYIERLWCVFEIAAFAHRSGKPRTAIKPTLLGKAALAVYAGTPVMALLNLEFMNAKYRWSSSYVMLGAFVVSFYWGVASFRSYHYSIEILHRQLQNFRLEDTKCNCCTQGHVGPDGRTLSCDREVVERCICNWFGSVEQFELFIVPLLRSTFEKELGQHTFPYIYFLVVFCPVAWAGMDLTAGHRWGGFWMFQFTGYWLGVMPATAKVGLYLSSYFCRPRRYKVCDVLLNLVIVLVMNVCFLAALYAGAALNPKGWINQYTKDVNLQGFLLFVTFCIPAVMLFGMPVLVRFVRSRVAGTEQNSV
;
A
#
# COMPACT_ATOMS: atom_id res chain seq x y z
N MET A 1 33.04 20.28 -53.22
CA MET A 1 32.71 18.92 -52.75
C MET A 1 33.95 18.06 -52.95
N ARG A 2 34.60 17.39 -52.00
CA ARG A 2 34.16 16.79 -50.74
C ARG A 2 35.31 16.92 -49.73
N ARG A 3 35.07 17.65 -48.63
CA ARG A 3 36.06 17.99 -47.61
C ARG A 3 35.93 17.02 -46.41
N TRP A 4 37.08 16.44 -46.05
CA TRP A 4 37.57 16.13 -44.70
C TRP A 4 37.14 14.81 -44.02
N LEU A 5 37.87 13.76 -44.42
CA LEU A 5 38.42 12.77 -43.50
C LEU A 5 39.80 13.24 -43.01
N ALA A 6 40.14 12.86 -41.77
CA ALA A 6 41.46 12.81 -41.14
C ALA A 6 42.11 14.13 -40.66
N THR A 7 42.26 14.26 -39.34
CA THR A 7 43.56 14.50 -38.69
C THR A 7 43.45 14.29 -37.17
N CYS A 8 44.58 13.91 -36.57
CA CYS A 8 44.94 13.90 -35.14
C CYS A 8 44.74 12.61 -34.34
N ARG A 9 45.79 11.79 -34.40
CA ARG A 9 46.30 10.91 -33.33
C ARG A 9 47.27 11.75 -32.42
N PRO A 10 47.93 11.19 -31.38
CA PRO A 10 47.65 11.32 -29.95
C PRO A 10 48.73 12.08 -29.13
N HIS A 11 48.49 12.36 -27.85
CA HIS A 11 49.55 12.33 -26.80
C HIS A 11 48.97 12.38 -25.35
N THR A 12 49.31 11.34 -24.56
CA THR A 12 49.67 11.31 -23.11
C THR A 12 48.71 11.92 -22.07
N THR A 13 48.37 11.32 -20.91
CA THR A 13 49.15 10.44 -20.03
C THR A 13 48.25 9.75 -18.98
N ARG A 14 48.73 8.60 -18.50
CA ARG A 14 48.27 7.73 -17.41
C ARG A 14 47.68 8.42 -16.16
N VAL A 15 46.64 7.82 -15.57
CA VAL A 15 46.71 7.19 -14.21
C VAL A 15 45.82 5.95 -14.19
N LEU A 16 46.45 4.79 -14.00
CA LEU A 16 45.82 3.50 -13.72
C LEU A 16 45.54 3.41 -12.21
N GLY A 17 44.28 3.22 -11.83
CA GLY A 17 43.88 2.74 -10.51
C GLY A 17 43.18 1.39 -10.65
N ARG A 18 43.92 0.30 -10.39
CA ARG A 18 43.41 -1.08 -10.35
C ARG A 18 42.30 -1.19 -9.30
N CYS A 19 41.15 -1.75 -9.66
CA CYS A 19 40.29 -2.47 -8.73
C CYS A 19 40.29 -3.93 -9.15
N THR A 20 41.09 -4.71 -8.42
CA THR A 20 41.25 -6.15 -8.54
C THR A 20 39.97 -6.88 -8.14
N TRP A 21 39.60 -7.80 -9.02
CA TRP A 21 38.67 -8.90 -8.76
C TRP A 21 39.18 -9.81 -7.65
N ILE A 22 38.31 -10.25 -6.73
CA ILE A 22 38.51 -11.45 -5.91
C ILE A 22 37.22 -12.29 -5.95
N PRO A 23 37.28 -13.63 -6.11
CA PRO A 23 36.13 -14.50 -6.35
C PRO A 23 35.49 -15.06 -5.07
N ARG A 24 34.30 -15.66 -5.24
CA ARG A 24 33.54 -16.43 -4.25
C ARG A 24 34.23 -17.76 -3.92
N HIS A 25 34.01 -18.28 -2.70
CA HIS A 25 33.50 -19.65 -2.44
C HIS A 25 33.15 -19.84 -0.92
N PRO A 26 32.49 -20.94 -0.49
CA PRO A 26 31.43 -20.94 0.53
C PRO A 26 31.77 -21.79 1.76
N SER A 27 31.08 -21.60 2.89
CA SER A 27 30.85 -22.67 3.87
C SER A 27 29.82 -22.22 4.90
N MET A 28 29.12 -23.23 5.41
CA MET A 28 27.94 -23.15 6.27
C MET A 28 28.26 -22.64 7.68
N GLY A 29 27.26 -22.02 8.30
CA GLY A 29 27.29 -21.66 9.72
C GLY A 29 26.11 -20.78 10.07
N VAL A 30 24.99 -21.41 10.44
CA VAL A 30 23.87 -20.78 11.15
C VAL A 30 24.43 -20.04 12.36
N PHE A 31 24.23 -18.72 12.48
CA PHE A 31 23.98 -17.94 13.71
C PHE A 31 24.09 -16.42 13.44
N ALA A 32 23.20 -15.66 14.08
CA ALA A 32 23.24 -14.20 14.32
C ALA A 32 23.04 -13.24 13.13
N GLN A 33 21.79 -13.15 12.69
CA GLN A 33 21.23 -11.99 12.00
C GLN A 33 20.96 -10.86 13.01
N GLN A 34 21.99 -10.09 13.35
CA GLN A 34 21.86 -8.77 13.99
C GLN A 34 22.94 -7.84 13.42
N ARG A 35 22.65 -7.19 12.30
CA ARG A 35 23.29 -5.91 11.96
C ARG A 35 22.40 -4.79 12.48
N LEU A 36 22.63 -4.49 13.76
CA LEU A 36 22.89 -3.15 14.30
C LEU A 36 22.09 -2.01 13.65
N PHE A 37 20.88 -1.80 14.15
CA PHE A 37 20.51 -0.45 14.54
C PHE A 37 21.48 -0.07 15.65
N SER A 38 22.41 0.86 15.41
CA SER A 38 23.10 1.51 16.51
C SER A 38 22.02 2.24 17.32
N ALA A 39 21.81 1.79 18.56
CA ALA A 39 21.15 2.63 19.54
C ALA A 39 21.85 4.00 19.52
N PRO A 40 21.12 5.13 19.63
CA PRO A 40 21.77 6.43 19.76
C PRO A 40 22.80 6.34 20.89
N PHE A 41 23.99 6.88 20.67
CA PHE A 41 25.07 6.90 21.65
C PHE A 41 24.53 7.43 22.98
N ARG A 42 24.43 6.56 23.99
CA ARG A 42 24.13 6.90 25.38
C ARG A 42 25.45 7.24 26.05
N GLY A 43 25.64 8.50 26.41
CA GLY A 43 26.79 8.89 27.22
C GLY A 43 26.51 8.83 28.73
N PRO A 44 27.55 8.94 29.56
CA PRO A 44 27.46 8.80 31.02
C PRO A 44 26.59 9.88 31.69
N VAL A 45 26.58 11.11 31.18
CA VAL A 45 25.74 12.19 31.74
C VAL A 45 24.27 11.95 31.40
N GLN A 46 23.95 11.50 30.19
CA GLN A 46 22.58 11.11 29.84
C GLN A 46 22.07 10.00 30.76
N GLY A 47 22.89 8.96 31.01
CA GLY A 47 22.55 7.86 31.92
C GLY A 47 22.26 8.35 33.35
N HIS A 48 23.07 9.28 33.86
CA HIS A 48 22.86 9.87 35.19
C HIS A 48 21.55 10.66 35.29
N ILE A 49 21.16 11.38 34.23
CA ILE A 49 19.89 12.13 34.19
C ILE A 49 18.70 11.16 34.19
N GLU A 50 18.74 10.12 33.35
CA GLU A 50 17.67 9.11 33.26
C GLU A 50 17.48 8.37 34.59
N GLU A 51 18.57 7.92 35.22
CA GLU A 51 18.53 7.20 36.49
C GLU A 51 17.94 8.06 37.62
N ARG A 52 18.43 9.29 37.78
CA ARG A 52 18.01 10.18 38.87
C ARG A 52 16.56 10.65 38.73
N LEU A 53 16.10 10.91 37.52
CA LEU A 53 14.68 11.25 37.29
C LEU A 53 13.77 10.04 37.53
N THR A 54 14.23 8.85 37.18
CA THR A 54 13.46 7.62 37.41
C THR A 54 13.33 7.31 38.90
N SER A 55 14.40 7.49 39.69
CA SER A 55 14.38 7.20 41.13
C SER A 55 13.54 8.21 41.93
N GLU A 56 13.66 9.51 41.64
CA GLU A 56 13.06 10.58 42.44
C GLU A 56 11.62 10.90 42.03
N LEU A 57 11.31 10.86 40.73
CA LEU A 57 10.02 11.35 40.21
C LEU A 57 9.13 10.25 39.66
N ARG A 58 9.58 8.98 39.64
CA ARG A 58 8.82 7.80 39.20
C ARG A 58 7.91 8.08 37.99
N PRO A 59 8.48 8.53 36.86
CA PRO A 59 7.70 9.03 35.76
C PRO A 59 6.97 7.91 35.02
N LEU A 60 5.72 8.17 34.63
CA LEU A 60 4.96 7.34 33.70
C LEU A 60 5.60 7.32 32.30
N HIS A 61 6.26 8.42 31.92
CA HIS A 61 7.00 8.53 30.66
C HIS A 61 8.23 9.44 30.83
N LEU A 62 9.38 9.00 30.33
CA LEU A 62 10.64 9.73 30.37
C LEU A 62 11.38 9.60 29.04
N GLU A 63 11.70 10.73 28.41
CA GLU A 63 12.57 10.81 27.23
C GLU A 63 13.67 11.85 27.53
N VAL A 64 14.94 11.47 27.32
CA VAL A 64 16.11 12.36 27.50
C VAL A 64 16.93 12.35 26.22
N VAL A 65 17.20 13.53 25.66
CA VAL A 65 17.98 13.68 24.42
C VAL A 65 19.09 14.70 24.60
N ASN A 66 20.30 14.33 24.15
CA ASN A 66 21.45 15.22 24.07
C ASN A 66 21.34 16.11 22.80
N GLU A 67 21.23 17.42 23.00
CA GLU A 67 21.11 18.47 21.97
C GLU A 67 22.40 19.28 21.77
N SER A 68 23.54 18.80 22.28
CA SER A 68 24.82 19.53 22.21
C SER A 68 25.22 19.91 20.78
N HIS A 69 25.53 21.19 20.55
CA HIS A 69 26.06 21.69 19.28
C HIS A 69 27.51 21.20 19.08
N GLY A 70 27.72 20.16 18.27
CA GLY A 70 29.05 19.57 18.06
C GLY A 70 29.01 18.07 17.83
N LYS A 71 30.02 17.34 18.34
CA LYS A 71 29.97 15.87 18.37
C LYS A 71 28.99 15.45 19.48
N LYS A 72 28.20 14.39 19.25
CA LYS A 72 27.27 13.84 20.27
C LYS A 72 27.96 13.38 21.58
N SER A 73 29.29 13.34 21.60
CA SER A 73 30.13 13.09 22.77
C SER A 73 30.22 14.25 23.76
N ASP A 74 29.82 15.47 23.37
CA ASP A 74 30.17 16.68 24.11
C ASP A 74 29.22 16.96 25.31
N GLU A 75 28.20 16.10 25.53
CA GLU A 75 27.29 16.02 26.70
C GLU A 75 27.04 17.31 27.51
N SER A 76 26.70 18.40 26.82
CA SER A 76 26.58 19.75 27.41
C SER A 76 25.15 20.30 27.44
N HIS A 77 24.32 20.00 26.43
CA HIS A 77 22.93 20.48 26.33
C HIS A 77 21.97 19.30 26.29
N PHE A 78 20.95 19.29 27.15
CA PHE A 78 19.98 18.20 27.25
C PHE A 78 18.55 18.71 27.21
N HIS A 79 17.67 17.96 26.52
CA HIS A 79 16.22 18.13 26.60
C HIS A 79 15.61 16.91 27.28
N VAL A 80 14.85 17.15 28.34
CA VAL A 80 14.08 16.17 29.11
C VAL A 80 12.59 16.40 28.91
N LEU A 81 11.88 15.36 28.48
CA LEU A 81 10.43 15.25 28.53
C LEU A 81 10.07 14.26 29.64
N ILE A 82 9.33 14.71 30.64
CA ILE A 82 8.96 13.89 31.80
C ILE A 82 7.47 14.03 32.12
N VAL A 83 6.80 12.89 32.26
CA VAL A 83 5.41 12.78 32.66
C VAL A 83 5.34 12.08 34.01
N SER A 84 4.85 12.75 35.05
CA SER A 84 4.76 12.19 36.40
C SER A 84 3.58 12.79 37.17
N GLU A 85 2.98 11.98 38.05
CA GLU A 85 1.97 12.41 39.03
C GLU A 85 2.54 13.43 40.02
N ALA A 86 3.86 13.43 40.25
CA ALA A 86 4.53 14.40 41.13
C ALA A 86 4.36 15.87 40.68
N PHE A 87 3.86 16.10 39.46
CA PHE A 87 3.59 17.43 38.92
C PHE A 87 2.13 17.91 39.10
N GLU A 88 1.26 17.10 39.69
CA GLU A 88 -0.13 17.47 39.96
C GLU A 88 -0.23 18.64 40.94
N GLY A 89 -1.13 19.58 40.67
CA GLY A 89 -1.29 20.79 41.48
C GLY A 89 -0.15 21.82 41.38
N LEU A 90 0.99 21.49 40.75
CA LEU A 90 2.14 22.40 40.61
C LEU A 90 2.03 23.31 39.37
N LYS A 91 2.37 24.58 39.53
CA LYS A 91 2.52 25.56 38.42
C LYS A 91 3.74 25.20 37.55
N PRO A 92 3.78 25.56 36.25
CA PRO A 92 4.87 25.19 35.33
C PRO A 92 6.28 25.51 35.84
N LEU A 93 6.47 26.70 36.43
CA LEU A 93 7.76 27.11 36.99
C LEU A 93 8.18 26.25 38.19
N ALA A 94 7.22 25.81 39.02
CA ALA A 94 7.50 24.93 40.16
C ALA A 94 7.96 23.54 39.69
N ARG A 95 7.39 23.02 38.60
CA ARG A 95 7.83 21.75 37.98
C ARG A 95 9.26 21.85 37.44
N HIS A 96 9.59 22.96 36.79
CA HIS A 96 10.97 23.19 36.30
C HIS A 96 11.97 23.31 37.46
N ARG A 97 11.60 23.98 38.56
CA ARG A 97 12.42 24.04 39.78
C ARG A 97 12.63 22.67 40.41
N LEU A 98 11.58 21.84 40.46
CA LEU A 98 11.64 20.48 40.97
C LEU A 98 12.67 19.65 40.20
N VAL A 99 12.58 19.66 38.86
CA VAL A 99 13.50 18.91 37.98
C VAL A 99 14.92 19.48 38.03
N ASN A 100 15.09 20.81 37.97
CA ASN A 100 16.41 21.44 38.04
C ASN A 100 17.10 21.18 39.39
N GLY A 101 16.36 21.24 40.50
CA GLY A 101 16.88 21.02 41.85
C GLY A 101 17.52 19.64 42.05
N LEU A 102 17.12 18.64 41.25
CA LEU A 102 17.75 17.32 41.26
C LEU A 102 19.17 17.32 40.67
N PHE A 103 19.55 18.32 39.88
CA PHE A 103 20.83 18.36 39.18
C PHE A 103 21.71 19.57 39.56
N THR A 104 21.21 20.46 40.41
CA THR A 104 21.93 21.59 40.97
C THR A 104 22.88 21.14 42.09
N ARG A 105 24.14 21.55 42.05
CA ARG A 105 25.13 21.34 43.12
C ARG A 105 24.96 22.36 44.26
N GLU A 106 25.67 22.18 45.37
CA GLU A 106 25.65 23.09 46.53
C GLU A 106 26.03 24.53 46.18
N ASP A 107 26.73 24.75 45.05
CA ASP A 107 27.12 26.06 44.51
C ASP A 107 26.09 26.71 43.57
N GLY A 108 24.94 26.05 43.33
CA GLY A 108 23.89 26.55 42.44
C GLY A 108 24.10 26.25 40.94
N SER A 109 25.19 25.57 40.56
CA SER A 109 25.48 25.23 39.16
C SER A 109 24.96 23.84 38.77
N LEU A 110 24.60 23.67 37.49
CA LEU A 110 24.28 22.37 36.92
C LEU A 110 25.58 21.61 36.56
N LYS A 111 25.56 20.27 36.64
CA LYS A 111 26.69 19.42 36.20
C LYS A 111 26.99 19.52 34.69
N PHE A 112 26.12 20.15 33.91
CA PHE A 112 26.19 20.34 32.45
C PHE A 112 25.63 21.74 32.08
N HIS A 113 25.82 22.20 30.84
CA HIS A 113 25.62 23.61 30.46
C HIS A 113 24.15 24.06 30.43
N SER A 114 23.23 23.23 29.94
CA SER A 114 21.79 23.59 29.95
C SER A 114 20.85 22.39 29.97
N LEU A 115 19.71 22.56 30.66
CA LEU A 115 18.61 21.60 30.72
C LEU A 115 17.32 22.25 30.20
N ARG A 116 16.83 21.81 29.04
CA ARG A 116 15.49 22.12 28.56
C ARG A 116 14.51 21.11 29.15
N ILE A 117 13.48 21.58 29.84
CA ILE A 117 12.53 20.72 30.55
C ILE A 117 11.13 20.85 29.92
N THR A 118 10.47 19.72 29.74
CA THR A 118 9.04 19.63 29.43
C THR A 118 8.40 18.69 30.46
N ALA A 119 7.80 19.27 31.49
CA ALA A 119 7.23 18.52 32.64
C ALA A 119 5.69 18.55 32.61
N LYS A 120 5.06 17.38 32.51
CA LYS A 120 3.61 17.21 32.30
C LYS A 120 3.00 16.26 33.33
N THR A 121 1.73 16.45 33.67
CA THR A 121 0.96 15.47 34.45
C THR A 121 0.40 14.38 33.53
N PRO A 122 0.03 13.19 34.05
CA PRO A 122 -0.61 12.14 33.25
C PRO A 122 -1.88 12.62 32.55
N ALA A 123 -2.74 13.39 33.23
CA ALA A 123 -3.95 13.95 32.63
C ALA A 123 -3.65 14.88 31.43
N MET A 124 -2.66 15.76 31.55
CA MET A 124 -2.21 16.61 30.44
C MET A 124 -1.61 15.79 29.28
N TRP A 125 -0.97 14.67 29.60
CA TRP A 125 -0.43 13.76 28.60
C TRP A 125 -1.54 13.01 27.87
N GLU A 126 -2.62 12.63 28.55
CA GLU A 126 -3.78 11.95 27.95
C GLU A 126 -4.61 12.86 27.02
N GLU A 127 -4.76 14.13 27.37
CA GLU A 127 -5.45 15.13 26.55
C GLU A 127 -4.69 15.48 25.26
N GLU A 128 -3.36 15.32 25.23
CA GLU A 128 -2.59 15.56 24.02
C GLU A 128 -2.92 14.53 22.93
N PRO A 129 -3.05 14.96 21.66
CA PRO A 129 -3.22 14.02 20.56
C PRO A 129 -2.13 12.95 20.55
N TRP A 130 -2.52 11.69 20.34
CA TRP A 130 -1.65 10.52 20.51
C TRP A 130 -0.34 10.55 19.70
N TYR A 131 -0.24 11.39 18.68
CA TYR A 131 0.96 11.55 17.85
C TYR A 131 2.02 12.48 18.45
N LEU A 132 1.65 13.44 19.32
CA LEU A 132 2.64 14.20 20.12
C LEU A 132 3.27 13.33 21.22
N ARG A 133 2.66 12.18 21.51
CA ARG A 133 3.14 11.20 22.50
C ARG A 133 4.18 10.21 21.96
N VAL A 134 4.40 10.13 20.64
CA VAL A 134 5.26 9.12 20.02
C VAL A 134 6.50 9.77 19.39
N GLY A 135 7.58 9.91 20.17
CA GLY A 135 8.93 10.22 19.68
C GLY A 135 9.31 11.71 19.62
N CYS A 136 8.99 12.47 20.68
CA CYS A 136 9.02 13.93 20.64
C CYS A 136 10.43 14.54 20.73
N LEU A 137 11.47 13.82 21.14
CA LEU A 137 12.83 14.39 21.24
C LEU A 137 13.81 13.86 20.17
N SER A 138 13.71 12.60 19.74
CA SER A 138 14.71 11.98 18.85
C SER A 138 14.72 12.47 17.37
N GLN A 139 13.76 13.30 16.95
CA GLN A 139 13.60 13.69 15.53
C GLN A 139 14.13 15.09 15.19
N ALA A 140 14.40 15.95 16.18
CA ALA A 140 14.89 17.31 15.94
C ALA A 140 16.36 17.39 15.49
N SER A 141 17.19 16.38 15.78
CA SER A 141 18.65 16.45 15.56
C SER A 141 19.15 16.06 14.15
N ARG A 142 18.26 15.89 13.16
CA ARG A 142 18.62 15.28 11.85
C ARG A 142 18.83 16.27 10.69
N PHE A 143 18.88 17.57 10.97
CA PHE A 143 19.11 18.61 9.97
C PHE A 143 20.58 19.03 9.92
N THR A 144 21.37 18.42 9.03
CA THR A 144 22.46 19.11 8.31
C THR A 144 22.71 18.46 6.95
N GLY A 145 22.32 19.18 5.89
CA GLY A 145 22.97 19.26 4.59
C GLY A 145 23.15 17.99 3.73
N GLN A 146 22.40 17.89 2.63
CA GLN A 146 22.96 17.70 1.29
C GLN A 146 21.88 17.87 0.21
N ARG A 147 21.96 18.98 -0.54
CA ARG A 147 21.25 19.18 -1.82
C ARG A 147 21.83 18.22 -2.85
N ALA A 148 20.99 17.38 -3.46
CA ALA A 148 21.34 16.64 -4.66
C ALA A 148 20.58 17.24 -5.85
N THR A 149 21.35 17.66 -6.86
CA THR A 149 20.90 18.29 -8.10
C THR A 149 20.10 17.30 -8.96
N CYS A 150 18.97 17.76 -9.50
CA CYS A 150 18.03 16.96 -10.28
C CYS A 150 18.39 16.98 -11.78
N PHE A 151 18.41 15.80 -12.39
CA PHE A 151 18.68 15.58 -13.81
C PHE A 151 17.37 15.70 -14.61
N SER A 152 17.36 16.57 -15.61
CA SER A 152 16.26 16.82 -16.55
C SER A 152 15.87 15.57 -17.35
N ARG A 153 14.56 15.34 -17.54
CA ARG A 153 14.06 14.79 -18.80
C ARG A 153 12.61 15.19 -19.12
N LYS A 154 12.49 15.79 -20.31
CA LYS A 154 11.27 16.20 -21.02
C LYS A 154 10.45 15.02 -21.55
N HIS A 155 9.20 15.36 -21.90
CA HIS A 155 8.18 14.68 -22.73
C HIS A 155 7.10 13.87 -22.02
N LEU A 156 5.91 14.49 -21.89
CA LEU A 156 4.59 13.93 -22.22
C LEU A 156 3.51 15.00 -21.94
N SER A 157 3.34 15.98 -22.84
CA SER A 157 2.48 17.16 -22.63
C SER A 157 1.05 17.06 -23.19
N SER A 158 0.64 15.93 -23.80
CA SER A 158 -0.65 15.89 -24.53
C SER A 158 -1.79 15.13 -23.84
N PHE A 159 -1.57 14.49 -22.68
CA PHE A 159 -2.62 13.76 -21.93
C PHE A 159 -3.02 14.41 -20.59
N GLN A 160 -2.25 15.39 -20.13
CA GLN A 160 -2.42 16.02 -18.80
C GLN A 160 -3.59 17.03 -18.76
N HIS A 161 -3.91 17.66 -19.90
CA HIS A 161 -4.66 18.92 -19.92
C HIS A 161 -6.18 18.79 -19.70
N PHE A 162 -6.76 17.60 -19.90
CA PHE A 162 -8.22 17.42 -19.82
C PHE A 162 -8.72 16.99 -18.43
N PHE A 163 -7.91 16.26 -17.64
CA PHE A 163 -8.39 15.63 -16.39
C PHE A 163 -8.03 16.39 -15.11
N ASP A 164 -6.96 17.19 -15.14
CA ASP A 164 -6.60 18.02 -14.00
C ASP A 164 -7.49 19.29 -13.87
N LYS A 165 -8.54 19.43 -14.72
CA LYS A 165 -9.67 20.35 -14.48
C LYS A 165 -10.57 19.91 -13.32
N GLN A 166 -10.34 18.76 -12.67
CA GLN A 166 -11.30 18.17 -11.72
C GLN A 166 -11.30 18.76 -10.32
N VAL A 167 -10.24 19.47 -9.91
CA VAL A 167 -10.19 20.16 -8.63
C VAL A 167 -9.52 21.50 -8.85
N GLN A 168 -10.33 22.54 -9.05
CA GLN A 168 -9.85 23.91 -9.18
C GLN A 168 -10.75 24.78 -8.32
N PHE A 169 -10.18 25.40 -7.29
CA PHE A 169 -10.84 26.50 -6.61
C PHE A 169 -10.76 27.74 -7.50
N THR A 170 -11.90 28.21 -8.00
CA THR A 170 -12.00 29.50 -8.69
C THR A 170 -12.23 30.62 -7.66
N THR A 171 -12.04 31.89 -8.05
CA THR A 171 -12.13 33.08 -7.18
C THR A 171 -13.52 33.30 -6.54
N PRO A 172 -13.69 33.23 -5.21
CA PRO A 172 -15.00 33.23 -4.51
C PRO A 172 -16.00 34.35 -4.84
N SER A 173 -15.59 35.45 -5.49
CA SER A 173 -16.38 36.67 -5.70
C SER A 173 -17.58 36.52 -6.65
N GLU A 174 -17.67 35.47 -7.48
CA GLU A 174 -18.74 35.33 -8.49
C GLU A 174 -19.96 34.47 -8.02
N TRP A 175 -19.93 33.79 -6.85
CA TRP A 175 -20.92 32.72 -6.55
C TRP A 175 -21.25 32.48 -5.07
N LEU A 176 -20.96 33.43 -4.18
CA LEU A 176 -21.23 33.33 -2.74
C LEU A 176 -22.54 34.04 -2.25
N PRO A 177 -23.71 34.01 -2.94
CA PRO A 177 -24.90 34.67 -2.39
C PRO A 177 -25.67 33.82 -1.34
N HIS A 178 -25.25 32.58 -1.03
CA HIS A 178 -26.06 31.66 -0.20
C HIS A 178 -25.38 31.10 1.06
N ILE A 179 -24.07 31.28 1.22
CA ILE A 179 -23.46 31.14 2.55
C ILE A 179 -23.52 32.54 3.13
N ARG A 180 -24.63 32.89 3.81
CA ARG A 180 -24.73 34.22 4.44
C ARG A 180 -23.54 34.37 5.39
N PRO A 181 -22.58 35.26 5.13
CA PRO A 181 -21.76 35.72 6.22
C PRO A 181 -22.68 36.39 7.25
N GLY A 182 -22.30 36.36 8.53
CA GLY A 182 -23.05 37.08 9.56
C GLY A 182 -23.27 38.54 9.17
N ARG A 183 -24.35 39.14 9.69
CA ARG A 183 -24.82 40.52 9.39
C ARG A 183 -23.70 41.60 9.40
N GLU A 184 -22.61 41.37 10.12
CA GLU A 184 -21.42 42.24 10.13
C GLU A 184 -20.71 42.38 8.76
N MET A 185 -20.81 41.40 7.86
CA MET A 185 -20.07 41.40 6.59
C MET A 185 -20.74 42.23 5.48
N GLU A 186 -22.07 42.37 5.49
CA GLU A 186 -22.78 43.25 4.53
C GLU A 186 -22.55 44.74 4.84
N GLU A 187 -22.50 45.11 6.13
CA GLU A 187 -22.19 46.49 6.55
C GLU A 187 -20.74 46.91 6.22
N THR A 188 -19.80 45.96 6.17
CA THR A 188 -18.39 46.27 5.87
C THR A 188 -18.09 46.31 4.37
N ILE A 189 -18.87 45.61 3.52
CA ILE A 189 -18.69 45.60 2.06
C ILE A 189 -19.33 46.86 1.43
N GLY A 190 -20.42 47.38 2.01
CA GLY A 190 -21.10 48.58 1.53
C GLY A 190 -20.40 49.91 1.83
N ALA A 191 -19.41 49.93 2.74
CA ALA A 191 -18.77 51.16 3.20
C ALA A 191 -17.58 51.65 2.35
N ALA A 192 -17.28 50.99 1.21
CA ALA A 192 -16.10 51.29 0.39
C ALA A 192 -16.44 51.71 -1.05
N THR A 193 -17.58 52.36 -1.26
CA THR A 193 -17.97 52.89 -2.56
C THR A 193 -18.52 54.30 -2.41
N GLU A 194 -17.68 55.25 -2.02
CA GLU A 194 -17.89 56.65 -2.38
C GLU A 194 -16.57 57.43 -2.32
N GLU A 195 -16.26 58.06 -3.45
CA GLU A 195 -15.21 59.05 -3.71
C GLU A 195 -13.72 58.65 -3.62
N ARG A 196 -13.08 58.51 -4.78
CA ARG A 196 -12.10 59.51 -5.24
C ARG A 196 -11.57 59.27 -6.64
N THR A 197 -11.67 60.31 -7.46
CA THR A 197 -10.83 60.56 -8.63
C THR A 197 -9.42 61.01 -8.17
N ARG A 198 -8.35 60.34 -8.63
CA ARG A 198 -7.10 60.92 -9.17
C ARG A 198 -5.97 59.87 -9.19
N ASP A 199 -5.29 59.79 -10.32
CA ASP A 199 -4.12 58.94 -10.57
C ASP A 199 -2.93 59.25 -9.64
N SER A 200 -2.55 58.31 -8.77
CA SER A 200 -1.23 58.30 -8.12
C SER A 200 -0.68 56.88 -7.92
N VAL A 201 0.64 56.73 -7.85
CA VAL A 201 1.33 55.43 -7.63
C VAL A 201 0.99 54.82 -6.26
N ASP A 202 0.60 55.66 -5.30
CA ASP A 202 0.19 55.27 -3.95
C ASP A 202 -1.16 54.53 -3.95
N ASP A 203 -2.07 54.90 -4.86
CA ASP A 203 -3.37 54.24 -5.03
C ASP A 203 -3.21 52.81 -5.52
N ARG A 204 -2.21 52.52 -6.38
CA ARG A 204 -1.93 51.14 -6.83
C ARG A 204 -1.40 50.25 -5.70
N GLN A 205 -0.53 50.76 -4.83
CA GLN A 205 -0.02 50.00 -3.70
C GLN A 205 -1.10 49.77 -2.63
N GLN A 206 -2.00 50.74 -2.42
CA GLN A 206 -3.15 50.57 -1.54
C GLN A 206 -4.16 49.58 -2.11
N GLU A 207 -4.43 49.63 -3.41
CA GLU A 207 -5.31 48.70 -4.10
C GLU A 207 -4.74 47.27 -4.11
N GLU A 208 -3.44 47.09 -4.40
CA GLU A 208 -2.75 45.80 -4.30
C GLU A 208 -2.78 45.23 -2.87
N THR A 209 -2.62 46.10 -1.85
CA THR A 209 -2.69 45.69 -0.44
C THR A 209 -4.10 45.30 -0.03
N ALA A 210 -5.12 46.05 -0.48
CA ALA A 210 -6.52 45.75 -0.24
C ALA A 210 -6.97 44.46 -0.94
N GLU A 211 -6.53 44.24 -2.19
CA GLU A 211 -6.75 42.98 -2.91
C GLU A 211 -6.08 41.79 -2.23
N LYS A 212 -4.84 41.96 -1.76
CA LYS A 212 -4.13 40.94 -0.98
C LYS A 212 -4.88 40.60 0.32
N MET A 213 -5.34 41.61 1.07
CA MET A 213 -6.15 41.39 2.27
C MET A 213 -7.49 40.69 1.97
N ARG A 214 -8.18 41.05 0.88
CA ARG A 214 -9.41 40.37 0.45
C ARG A 214 -9.15 38.90 0.11
N ARG A 215 -8.08 38.63 -0.64
CA ARG A 215 -7.64 37.28 -1.00
C ARG A 215 -7.29 36.46 0.25
N ASP A 216 -6.57 37.03 1.20
CA ASP A 216 -6.20 36.35 2.45
C ASP A 216 -7.41 36.00 3.31
N ARG A 217 -8.39 36.90 3.45
CA ARG A 217 -9.64 36.61 4.15
C ARG A 217 -10.43 35.47 3.47
N GLN A 218 -10.49 35.48 2.14
CA GLN A 218 -11.15 34.41 1.38
C GLN A 218 -10.45 33.05 1.56
N LEU A 219 -9.13 33.01 1.47
CA LEU A 219 -8.34 31.81 1.74
C LEU A 219 -8.54 31.31 3.17
N GLN A 220 -8.60 32.21 4.16
CA GLN A 220 -8.82 31.84 5.55
C GLN A 220 -10.21 31.21 5.74
N PHE A 221 -11.26 31.78 5.15
CA PHE A 221 -12.60 31.22 5.19
C PHE A 221 -12.66 29.81 4.60
N LEU A 222 -12.09 29.63 3.40
CA LEU A 222 -12.02 28.32 2.73
C LEU A 222 -11.25 27.30 3.58
N THR A 223 -10.13 27.73 4.15
CA THR A 223 -9.31 26.87 5.02
C THR A 223 -10.10 26.45 6.25
N ASN A 224 -10.72 27.38 6.97
CA ASN A 224 -11.52 27.08 8.15
C ASN A 224 -12.67 26.11 7.81
N TRP A 225 -13.38 26.35 6.71
CA TRP A 225 -14.47 25.48 6.27
C TRP A 225 -14.01 24.05 5.98
N VAL A 226 -12.93 23.90 5.21
CA VAL A 226 -12.35 22.61 4.83
C VAL A 226 -11.81 21.89 6.07
N SER A 227 -11.16 22.63 6.98
CA SER A 227 -10.60 22.10 8.21
C SER A 227 -11.64 21.56 9.18
N GLU A 228 -12.84 22.16 9.21
CA GLU A 228 -13.97 21.72 10.03
C GLU A 228 -14.68 20.45 9.50
N HIS A 229 -14.24 19.90 8.37
CA HIS A 229 -14.87 18.74 7.71
C HIS A 229 -16.38 18.93 7.45
N LYS A 230 -16.80 20.17 7.16
CA LYS A 230 -18.21 20.46 6.83
C LYS A 230 -18.55 20.01 5.41
N VAL A 231 -19.81 19.65 5.22
CA VAL A 231 -20.40 19.35 3.90
C VAL A 231 -21.34 20.49 3.58
N VAL A 232 -21.25 21.05 2.37
CA VAL A 232 -22.08 22.19 1.94
C VAL A 232 -23.57 21.82 1.97
N ARG A 233 -23.91 20.65 1.43
CA ARG A 233 -25.27 20.09 1.44
C ARG A 233 -25.21 18.57 1.63
N PRO A 234 -26.11 17.97 2.43
CA PRO A 234 -26.09 16.53 2.71
C PRO A 234 -26.25 15.68 1.44
N GLU A 235 -26.91 16.18 0.38
CA GLU A 235 -27.06 15.44 -0.89
C GLU A 235 -25.75 15.24 -1.66
N LEU A 236 -24.70 16.02 -1.35
CA LEU A 236 -23.37 15.91 -1.96
C LEU A 236 -22.58 14.71 -1.43
N VAL A 237 -22.98 14.14 -0.29
CA VAL A 237 -22.40 12.89 0.22
C VAL A 237 -22.95 11.73 -0.60
N ARG A 238 -22.26 11.41 -1.69
CA ARG A 238 -22.69 10.40 -2.66
C ARG A 238 -21.75 9.21 -2.68
N SER A 239 -22.30 8.04 -3.01
CA SER A 239 -21.54 6.81 -3.23
C SER A 239 -22.04 6.07 -4.46
N ILE A 240 -21.16 5.28 -5.06
CA ILE A 240 -21.48 4.33 -6.13
C ILE A 240 -21.18 2.92 -5.64
N TYR A 241 -21.85 1.90 -6.16
CA TYR A 241 -21.46 0.52 -5.85
C TYR A 241 -20.15 0.15 -6.58
N ALA A 242 -19.26 -0.59 -5.91
CA ALA A 242 -18.00 -1.03 -6.50
C ALA A 242 -18.18 -1.74 -7.85
N CYS A 243 -19.23 -2.54 -8.01
CA CYS A 243 -19.54 -3.18 -9.30
C CYS A 243 -19.84 -2.16 -10.41
N GLN A 244 -20.61 -1.11 -10.12
CA GLN A 244 -20.97 -0.07 -11.08
C GLN A 244 -19.76 0.78 -11.48
N ALA A 245 -18.83 1.02 -10.55
CA ALA A 245 -17.56 1.70 -10.83
C ALA A 245 -16.63 0.83 -11.71
N LEU A 246 -16.73 -0.50 -11.59
CA LEU A 246 -15.97 -1.48 -12.37
C LEU A 246 -16.67 -1.94 -13.66
N ASP A 247 -17.89 -1.47 -13.94
CA ASP A 247 -18.62 -1.77 -15.17
C ASP A 247 -17.78 -1.51 -16.42
N PHE A 248 -17.96 -2.36 -17.44
CA PHE A 248 -17.24 -2.30 -18.71
C PHE A 248 -15.71 -2.22 -18.52
N PHE A 249 -15.17 -3.09 -17.65
CA PHE A 249 -13.73 -3.13 -17.32
C PHE A 249 -13.22 -1.80 -16.74
N GLY A 250 -13.95 -1.21 -15.80
CA GLY A 250 -13.59 0.04 -15.14
C GLY A 250 -13.65 1.24 -16.08
N SER A 251 -14.74 1.39 -16.83
CA SER A 251 -14.97 2.54 -17.70
C SER A 251 -14.87 3.88 -16.97
N ALA A 252 -15.17 3.91 -15.66
CA ALA A 252 -15.00 5.09 -14.81
C ALA A 252 -13.53 5.57 -14.75
N PHE A 253 -12.55 4.67 -14.80
CA PHE A 253 -11.11 5.01 -14.79
C PHE A 253 -10.57 5.46 -16.15
N ARG A 254 -11.43 5.58 -17.16
CA ARG A 254 -11.04 6.00 -18.51
C ARG A 254 -11.71 7.31 -18.87
N THR A 255 -10.96 8.14 -19.59
CA THR A 255 -11.45 9.35 -20.25
C THR A 255 -12.78 9.11 -20.97
N GLY A 256 -13.66 10.11 -20.97
CA GLY A 256 -14.85 10.05 -21.78
C GLY A 256 -15.56 11.38 -21.93
N SER A 257 -16.58 11.36 -22.78
CA SER A 257 -17.41 12.51 -23.12
C SER A 257 -18.19 13.04 -21.91
N VAL A 258 -18.64 14.30 -22.02
CA VAL A 258 -19.51 14.94 -21.02
C VAL A 258 -20.74 14.09 -20.70
N GLN A 259 -21.38 13.51 -21.73
CA GLN A 259 -22.53 12.61 -21.58
C GLN A 259 -22.20 11.36 -20.74
N LYS A 260 -21.00 10.79 -20.91
CA LYS A 260 -20.54 9.65 -20.12
C LYS A 260 -20.35 10.04 -18.66
N LEU A 261 -19.75 11.20 -18.40
CA LEU A 261 -19.52 11.72 -17.05
C LEU A 261 -20.84 12.00 -16.32
N ASP A 262 -21.81 12.63 -16.99
CA ASP A 262 -23.15 12.83 -16.45
C ASP A 262 -23.84 11.49 -16.13
N LYS A 263 -23.77 10.51 -17.05
CA LYS A 263 -24.34 9.17 -16.82
C LYS A 263 -23.66 8.45 -15.64
N LEU A 264 -22.34 8.60 -15.47
CA LEU A 264 -21.62 8.06 -14.32
C LEU A 264 -22.06 8.73 -13.02
N HIS A 265 -22.21 10.05 -13.03
CA HIS A 265 -22.67 10.78 -11.85
C HIS A 265 -24.09 10.38 -11.43
N LYS A 266 -25.00 10.22 -12.41
CA LYS A 266 -26.37 9.73 -12.19
C LYS A 266 -26.44 8.32 -11.58
N LYS A 267 -25.41 7.48 -11.77
CA LYS A 267 -25.34 6.16 -11.11
C LYS A 267 -25.02 6.26 -9.61
N SER A 268 -24.32 7.31 -9.17
CA SER A 268 -24.06 7.55 -7.74
C SER A 268 -25.35 7.96 -7.03
N LYS A 269 -25.46 7.68 -5.73
CA LYS A 269 -26.63 8.03 -4.89
C LYS A 269 -26.18 8.70 -3.59
N ALA A 270 -26.96 9.68 -3.13
CA ALA A 270 -26.76 10.28 -1.82
C ALA A 270 -26.86 9.22 -0.71
N THR A 271 -25.98 9.29 0.28
CA THR A 271 -25.87 8.29 1.36
C THR A 271 -25.36 8.95 2.63
N GLY A 272 -25.80 8.48 3.80
CA GLY A 272 -25.26 8.94 5.09
C GLY A 272 -23.91 8.31 5.46
N ARG A 273 -23.54 7.19 4.82
CA ARG A 273 -22.31 6.44 5.12
C ARG A 273 -21.71 5.83 3.85
N ILE A 274 -20.37 5.82 3.79
CA ILE A 274 -19.58 5.26 2.70
C ILE A 274 -18.64 4.19 3.27
N ASP A 275 -18.60 3.01 2.64
CA ASP A 275 -17.79 1.90 3.12
C ASP A 275 -16.30 2.17 2.86
N GLU A 276 -15.95 2.66 1.68
CA GLU A 276 -14.57 2.81 1.26
C GLU A 276 -14.36 4.04 0.37
N PHE A 277 -13.31 4.80 0.63
CA PHE A 277 -12.84 5.88 -0.23
C PHE A 277 -11.72 5.35 -1.13
N TRP A 278 -11.87 5.45 -2.46
CA TRP A 278 -10.85 5.00 -3.41
C TRP A 278 -9.95 6.18 -3.80
N SER A 279 -8.79 6.28 -3.15
CA SER A 279 -7.77 7.25 -3.53
C SER A 279 -6.78 6.64 -4.54
N HIS A 280 -6.49 7.38 -5.60
CA HIS A 280 -5.61 6.95 -6.67
C HIS A 280 -5.02 8.12 -7.48
N SER A 281 -3.87 7.89 -8.14
CA SER A 281 -3.36 8.81 -9.17
C SER A 281 -4.01 8.55 -10.51
N TRP A 282 -4.28 9.58 -11.32
CA TRP A 282 -4.80 9.42 -12.69
C TRP A 282 -3.71 9.18 -13.75
N GLN A 283 -2.42 9.32 -13.41
CA GLN A 283 -1.33 9.33 -14.40
C GLN A 283 -0.97 7.95 -14.98
N LYS A 284 -1.12 6.88 -14.20
CA LYS A 284 -0.79 5.51 -14.62
C LYS A 284 -1.94 4.78 -15.31
N ARG A 285 -1.58 3.75 -16.08
CA ARG A 285 -2.46 2.97 -16.94
C ARG A 285 -3.67 2.43 -16.14
N PRO A 286 -4.92 2.72 -16.58
CA PRO A 286 -6.11 2.44 -15.79
C PRO A 286 -6.34 0.95 -15.55
N TYR A 287 -5.94 0.08 -16.48
CA TYR A 287 -6.14 -1.36 -16.34
C TYR A 287 -5.46 -1.95 -15.09
N GLN A 288 -4.34 -1.38 -14.62
CA GLN A 288 -3.63 -1.91 -13.45
C GLN A 288 -4.50 -1.73 -12.19
N LYS A 289 -5.11 -0.56 -12.04
CA LYS A 289 -6.07 -0.25 -10.96
C LYS A 289 -7.30 -1.14 -11.06
N VAL A 290 -7.86 -1.29 -12.26
CA VAL A 290 -9.04 -2.12 -12.52
C VAL A 290 -8.77 -3.58 -12.17
N LEU A 291 -7.65 -4.17 -12.62
CA LEU A 291 -7.28 -5.54 -12.28
C LEU A 291 -7.05 -5.72 -10.77
N CYS A 292 -6.42 -4.73 -10.12
CA CYS A 292 -6.27 -4.72 -8.66
C CYS A 292 -7.62 -4.74 -7.95
N LEU A 293 -8.54 -3.86 -8.34
CA LEU A 293 -9.88 -3.78 -7.77
C LEU A 293 -10.74 -5.01 -8.05
N LEU A 294 -10.69 -5.57 -9.26
CA LEU A 294 -11.38 -6.82 -9.60
C LEU A 294 -10.89 -7.97 -8.72
N PHE A 295 -9.57 -8.11 -8.55
CA PHE A 295 -9.01 -9.11 -7.65
C PHE A 295 -9.46 -8.89 -6.19
N LEU A 296 -9.37 -7.67 -5.68
CA LEU A 296 -9.72 -7.34 -4.29
C LEU A 296 -11.21 -7.46 -3.98
N LYS A 297 -12.10 -7.11 -4.92
CA LYS A 297 -13.55 -7.07 -4.70
C LYS A 297 -14.29 -8.30 -5.18
N ASN A 298 -13.80 -8.96 -6.23
CA ASN A 298 -14.48 -10.07 -6.88
C ASN A 298 -13.69 -11.39 -6.80
N GLY A 299 -12.38 -11.37 -6.51
CA GLY A 299 -11.53 -12.56 -6.55
C GLY A 299 -11.97 -13.70 -5.62
N PHE A 300 -12.36 -13.39 -4.38
CA PHE A 300 -12.87 -14.41 -3.45
C PHE A 300 -14.17 -15.04 -3.95
N ALA A 301 -15.13 -14.23 -4.42
CA ALA A 301 -16.37 -14.72 -4.99
C ALA A 301 -16.13 -15.57 -6.24
N ALA A 302 -15.21 -15.15 -7.11
CA ALA A 302 -14.82 -15.91 -8.30
C ALA A 302 -14.28 -17.29 -7.95
N SER A 303 -13.39 -17.38 -6.97
CA SER A 303 -12.86 -18.66 -6.48
C SER A 303 -13.95 -19.55 -5.86
N LEU A 304 -14.85 -18.97 -5.05
CA LEU A 304 -15.93 -19.70 -4.41
C LEU A 304 -16.95 -20.25 -5.42
N ILE A 305 -17.48 -19.39 -6.31
CA ILE A 305 -18.49 -19.78 -7.29
C ILE A 305 -17.89 -20.71 -8.36
N GLY A 306 -16.64 -20.50 -8.76
CA GLY A 306 -15.91 -21.43 -9.62
C GLY A 306 -15.75 -22.81 -8.98
N THR A 307 -15.42 -22.86 -7.69
CA THR A 307 -15.31 -24.14 -6.95
C THR A 307 -16.66 -24.83 -6.81
N LEU A 308 -17.75 -24.08 -6.60
CA LEU A 308 -19.10 -24.64 -6.60
C LEU A 308 -19.46 -25.24 -7.97
N ALA A 309 -19.16 -24.55 -9.07
CA ALA A 309 -19.40 -25.06 -10.42
C ALA A 309 -18.61 -26.34 -10.70
N ALA A 310 -17.31 -26.36 -10.36
CA ALA A 310 -16.48 -27.56 -10.48
C ALA A 310 -17.02 -28.73 -9.64
N SER A 311 -17.51 -28.45 -8.43
CA SER A 311 -18.08 -29.47 -7.53
C SER A 311 -19.39 -30.06 -8.05
N ILE A 312 -20.25 -29.23 -8.69
CA ILE A 312 -21.48 -29.70 -9.35
C ILE A 312 -21.12 -30.64 -10.51
N VAL A 313 -20.17 -30.24 -11.36
CA VAL A 313 -19.71 -31.07 -12.47
C VAL A 313 -19.10 -32.38 -11.97
N TYR A 314 -18.25 -32.31 -10.95
CA TYR A 314 -17.69 -33.49 -10.27
C TYR A 314 -18.79 -34.44 -9.78
N THR A 315 -19.84 -33.91 -9.14
CA THR A 315 -20.97 -34.72 -8.64
C THR A 315 -21.70 -35.43 -9.77
N PHE A 316 -21.96 -34.75 -10.88
CA PHE A 316 -22.60 -35.39 -12.04
C PHE A 316 -21.72 -36.43 -12.71
N MET A 317 -20.40 -36.20 -12.78
CA MET A 317 -19.45 -37.18 -13.31
C MET A 317 -19.38 -38.42 -12.41
N HIS A 318 -19.26 -38.22 -11.10
CA HIS A 318 -19.14 -39.31 -10.12
C HIS A 318 -20.39 -40.21 -10.07
N ASN A 319 -21.58 -39.63 -10.23
CA ASN A 319 -22.84 -40.37 -10.26
C ASN A 319 -23.21 -40.92 -11.64
N GLY A 320 -22.34 -40.76 -12.65
CA GLY A 320 -22.58 -41.26 -14.01
C GLY A 320 -23.74 -40.58 -14.75
N MET A 321 -24.16 -39.38 -14.32
CA MET A 321 -25.28 -38.63 -14.90
C MET A 321 -24.89 -37.83 -16.16
N LEU A 322 -23.59 -37.63 -16.40
CA LEU A 322 -23.09 -36.97 -17.62
C LEU A 322 -22.98 -37.99 -18.76
N LEU A 323 -23.81 -37.82 -19.80
CA LEU A 323 -23.89 -38.66 -21.01
C LEU A 323 -22.63 -38.64 -21.90
N ILE A 324 -21.65 -37.78 -21.61
CA ILE A 324 -20.42 -37.69 -22.41
C ILE A 324 -19.38 -38.68 -21.86
N ARG A 325 -19.64 -39.99 -22.02
CA ARG A 325 -18.57 -41.00 -22.00
C ARG A 325 -17.92 -40.99 -23.38
N LEU A 326 -16.91 -40.15 -23.56
CA LEU A 326 -16.06 -40.24 -24.76
C LEU A 326 -15.15 -41.47 -24.59
N ASP A 327 -15.57 -42.55 -25.25
CA ASP A 327 -14.87 -43.83 -25.42
C ASP A 327 -14.88 -44.76 -24.18
N ASP A 328 -15.69 -45.84 -24.25
CA ASP A 328 -15.60 -47.03 -23.39
C ASP A 328 -14.32 -47.86 -23.71
N ARG A 329 -13.19 -47.19 -24.01
CA ARG A 329 -11.90 -47.87 -24.04
C ARG A 329 -11.45 -48.11 -22.62
N ILE A 330 -11.94 -49.22 -22.07
CA ILE A 330 -11.36 -49.90 -20.92
C ILE A 330 -9.88 -50.11 -21.25
N ASN A 331 -9.00 -49.29 -20.68
CA ASN A 331 -7.59 -49.65 -20.63
C ASN A 331 -7.49 -51.03 -19.97
N SER A 332 -6.49 -51.84 -20.31
CA SER A 332 -6.28 -53.21 -19.80
C SER A 332 -6.16 -53.36 -18.27
N ARG A 333 -6.39 -52.28 -17.51
CA ARG A 333 -6.42 -52.18 -16.05
C ARG A 333 -7.82 -51.87 -15.46
N GLY A 334 -8.86 -51.69 -16.27
CA GLY A 334 -10.23 -51.43 -15.79
C GLY A 334 -10.51 -49.98 -15.35
N GLU A 335 -9.79 -49.00 -15.89
CA GLU A 335 -9.94 -47.58 -15.54
C GLU A 335 -10.78 -46.85 -16.62
N HIS A 336 -11.82 -46.14 -16.21
CA HIS A 336 -12.66 -45.33 -17.10
C HIS A 336 -11.94 -44.03 -17.46
N LEU A 337 -11.71 -43.78 -18.75
CA LEU A 337 -11.15 -42.53 -19.25
C LEU A 337 -12.27 -41.46 -19.30
N GLY A 338 -12.66 -40.93 -18.14
CA GLY A 338 -13.52 -39.75 -18.10
C GLY A 338 -12.84 -38.56 -18.80
N LEU A 339 -13.62 -37.65 -19.41
CA LEU A 339 -13.11 -36.40 -19.99
C LEU A 339 -12.25 -35.66 -18.95
N PRO A 340 -10.92 -35.53 -19.13
CA PRO A 340 -10.02 -35.24 -18.01
C PRO A 340 -10.04 -33.80 -17.47
N PHE A 341 -11.03 -32.97 -17.84
CA PHE A 341 -10.90 -31.51 -17.68
C PHE A 341 -12.20 -30.78 -17.37
N LEU A 342 -13.33 -31.47 -17.22
CA LEU A 342 -14.63 -30.79 -17.13
C LEU A 342 -14.76 -29.95 -15.86
N CYS A 343 -14.24 -30.41 -14.71
CA CYS A 343 -14.25 -29.66 -13.45
C CYS A 343 -13.34 -28.44 -13.56
N THR A 344 -12.13 -28.58 -14.09
CA THR A 344 -11.18 -27.48 -14.27
C THR A 344 -11.71 -26.44 -15.26
N VAL A 345 -12.22 -26.86 -16.42
CA VAL A 345 -12.75 -25.96 -17.45
C VAL A 345 -14.01 -25.24 -16.96
N SER A 346 -14.97 -25.96 -16.37
CA SER A 346 -16.20 -25.35 -15.86
C SER A 346 -15.91 -24.39 -14.70
N GLY A 347 -15.08 -24.81 -13.74
CA GLY A 347 -14.65 -23.95 -12.64
C GLY A 347 -13.93 -22.70 -13.11
N THR A 348 -13.00 -22.82 -14.06
CA THR A 348 -12.27 -21.67 -14.64
C THR A 348 -13.21 -20.73 -15.37
N LEU A 349 -14.09 -21.26 -16.23
CA LEU A 349 -15.04 -20.45 -16.99
C LEU A 349 -15.97 -19.67 -16.06
N VAL A 350 -16.59 -20.35 -15.10
CA VAL A 350 -17.51 -19.72 -14.15
C VAL A 350 -16.79 -18.72 -13.25
N ALA A 351 -15.56 -19.02 -12.82
CA ALA A 351 -14.77 -18.07 -12.04
C ALA A 351 -14.38 -16.82 -12.83
N VAL A 352 -13.99 -16.95 -14.10
CA VAL A 352 -13.68 -15.80 -14.96
C VAL A 352 -14.94 -14.95 -15.18
N LEU A 353 -16.08 -15.58 -15.48
CA LEU A 353 -17.37 -14.88 -15.60
C LEU A 353 -17.71 -14.16 -14.29
N THR A 354 -17.56 -14.84 -13.15
CA THR A 354 -17.80 -14.25 -11.83
C THR A 354 -16.85 -13.10 -11.55
N LEU A 355 -15.56 -13.21 -11.88
CA LEU A 355 -14.58 -12.14 -11.68
C LEU A 355 -15.02 -10.83 -12.35
N PHE A 356 -15.58 -10.90 -13.56
CA PHE A 356 -16.02 -9.72 -14.31
C PHE A 356 -17.47 -9.30 -14.03
N MET A 357 -18.36 -10.24 -13.71
CA MET A 357 -19.80 -9.99 -13.58
C MET A 357 -20.28 -9.90 -12.13
N TRP A 358 -19.43 -10.21 -11.14
CA TRP A 358 -19.81 -10.16 -9.73
C TRP A 358 -20.21 -8.76 -9.30
N ARG A 359 -21.42 -8.68 -8.73
CA ARG A 359 -22.04 -7.41 -8.33
C ARG A 359 -21.71 -7.07 -6.87
N SER A 360 -20.45 -6.75 -6.59
CA SER A 360 -20.02 -6.26 -5.27
C SER A 360 -20.85 -5.05 -4.82
N ARG A 361 -21.52 -5.18 -3.67
CA ARG A 361 -22.43 -4.19 -3.08
C ARG A 361 -21.74 -3.20 -2.13
N VAL A 362 -20.40 -3.17 -2.12
CA VAL A 362 -19.62 -2.20 -1.33
C VAL A 362 -19.90 -0.80 -1.85
N LYS A 363 -20.29 0.13 -0.97
CA LYS A 363 -20.49 1.54 -1.32
C LYS A 363 -19.15 2.26 -1.32
N VAL A 364 -18.73 2.74 -2.48
CA VAL A 364 -17.43 3.37 -2.67
C VAL A 364 -17.59 4.83 -3.05
N PHE A 365 -16.68 5.66 -2.57
CA PHE A 365 -16.46 6.99 -3.10
C PHE A 365 -15.38 6.93 -4.17
N LEU A 366 -15.73 7.37 -5.37
CA LEU A 366 -14.81 7.58 -6.48
C LEU A 366 -15.13 8.97 -7.05
N ASP A 367 -14.15 9.87 -7.02
CA ASP A 367 -14.21 11.28 -7.43
C ASP A 367 -15.04 11.51 -8.71
N VAL A 368 -14.68 10.86 -9.81
CA VAL A 368 -15.33 11.03 -11.12
C VAL A 368 -16.80 10.59 -11.15
N CYS A 369 -17.21 9.71 -10.23
CA CYS A 369 -18.58 9.22 -10.14
C CYS A 369 -19.41 9.99 -9.10
N CYS A 370 -18.81 10.38 -7.99
CA CYS A 370 -19.54 10.91 -6.84
C CYS A 370 -19.61 12.44 -6.85
N ILE A 371 -18.66 13.11 -7.50
CA ILE A 371 -18.69 14.55 -7.74
C ILE A 371 -19.23 14.80 -9.15
N ASP A 372 -20.15 15.75 -9.28
CA ASP A 372 -20.70 16.16 -10.58
C ASP A 372 -19.58 16.79 -11.42
N GLN A 373 -19.25 16.19 -12.56
CA GLN A 373 -18.15 16.66 -13.42
C GLN A 373 -18.61 17.64 -14.50
N VAL A 374 -19.92 17.81 -14.66
CA VAL A 374 -20.53 18.58 -15.75
C VAL A 374 -21.02 19.92 -15.24
N ASN A 375 -21.73 19.95 -14.12
CA ASN A 375 -22.19 21.20 -13.53
C ASN A 375 -21.08 21.83 -12.67
N ALA A 376 -20.58 23.00 -13.08
CA ALA A 376 -19.48 23.69 -12.41
C ALA A 376 -19.77 24.01 -10.93
N LYS A 377 -21.00 24.42 -10.59
CA LYS A 377 -21.41 24.72 -9.21
C LYS A 377 -21.40 23.46 -8.35
N ASN A 378 -22.07 22.39 -8.79
CA ASN A 378 -22.11 21.13 -8.04
C ASN A 378 -20.70 20.52 -7.89
N LYS A 379 -19.86 20.68 -8.91
CA LYS A 379 -18.46 20.25 -8.88
C LYS A 379 -17.69 20.95 -7.76
N GLN A 380 -17.77 22.27 -7.71
CA GLN A 380 -17.11 23.10 -6.70
C GLN A 380 -17.61 22.78 -5.29
N GLU A 381 -18.92 22.72 -5.09
CA GLU A 381 -19.48 22.37 -3.78
C GLU A 381 -19.11 20.94 -3.35
N GLY A 382 -19.01 20.01 -4.31
CA GLY A 382 -18.51 18.65 -4.08
C GLY A 382 -17.05 18.62 -3.64
N ILE A 383 -16.19 19.44 -4.27
CA ILE A 383 -14.77 19.62 -3.89
C ILE A 383 -14.66 20.22 -2.49
N LEU A 384 -15.41 21.29 -2.20
CA LEU A 384 -15.42 21.93 -0.88
C LEU A 384 -15.91 20.97 0.21
N SER A 385 -16.79 20.04 -0.15
CA SER A 385 -17.30 19.01 0.74
C SER A 385 -16.39 17.78 0.87
N LEU A 386 -15.26 17.71 0.16
CA LEU A 386 -14.43 16.50 0.09
C LEU A 386 -13.97 16.01 1.46
N CYS A 387 -13.49 16.92 2.31
CA CYS A 387 -13.09 16.58 3.70
C CYS A 387 -14.27 16.07 4.52
N GLY A 388 -15.44 16.70 4.38
CA GLY A 388 -16.67 16.23 5.02
C GLY A 388 -17.14 14.87 4.50
N ILE A 389 -16.99 14.57 3.22
CA ILE A 389 -17.32 13.27 2.62
C ILE A 389 -16.35 12.19 3.09
N LEU A 390 -15.05 12.50 3.12
CA LEU A 390 -14.01 11.64 3.65
C LEU A 390 -14.27 11.34 5.14
N SER A 391 -14.86 12.29 5.88
CA SER A 391 -15.35 12.10 7.24
C SER A 391 -16.55 11.14 7.40
N LYS A 392 -17.18 10.72 6.30
CA LYS A 392 -18.25 9.71 6.30
C LYS A 392 -17.77 8.34 5.80
N CYS A 393 -16.51 8.23 5.39
CA CYS A 393 -15.90 7.00 4.92
C CYS A 393 -15.37 6.14 6.08
N LYS A 394 -15.58 4.81 6.01
CA LYS A 394 -15.10 3.85 7.02
C LYS A 394 -13.64 3.45 6.80
N THR A 395 -13.22 3.28 5.56
CA THR A 395 -11.84 2.91 5.20
C THR A 395 -11.32 3.75 4.04
N LEU A 396 -10.03 4.06 4.04
CA LEU A 396 -9.33 4.71 2.93
C LEU A 396 -8.51 3.66 2.17
N LEU A 397 -8.93 3.31 0.95
CA LEU A 397 -8.18 2.41 0.07
C LEU A 397 -7.29 3.24 -0.86
N ILE A 398 -5.98 3.12 -0.66
CA ILE A 398 -4.94 3.78 -1.46
C ILE A 398 -4.46 2.80 -2.52
N LEU A 399 -4.82 3.08 -3.78
CA LEU A 399 -4.29 2.37 -4.93
C LEU A 399 -2.95 2.99 -5.32
N TRP A 400 -1.89 2.48 -4.71
CA TRP A 400 -0.56 3.07 -4.84
C TRP A 400 0.08 2.77 -6.20
N ASP A 401 0.60 3.81 -6.83
CA ASP A 401 1.56 3.74 -7.92
C ASP A 401 2.67 4.78 -7.69
N GLU A 402 3.75 4.71 -8.46
CA GLU A 402 4.91 5.60 -8.32
C GLU A 402 4.58 7.10 -8.50
N THR A 403 3.39 7.47 -8.98
CA THR A 403 2.98 8.88 -9.14
C THR A 403 2.01 9.34 -8.05
N TYR A 404 1.61 8.44 -7.14
CA TYR A 404 0.59 8.71 -6.14
C TYR A 404 0.99 9.85 -5.20
N ILE A 405 2.16 9.73 -4.56
CA ILE A 405 2.63 10.73 -3.59
C ILE A 405 3.16 12.02 -4.24
N GLU A 406 3.34 12.02 -5.55
CA GLU A 406 3.65 13.24 -6.30
C GLU A 406 2.42 14.16 -6.43
N ARG A 407 1.19 13.71 -6.14
CA ARG A 407 -0.01 14.53 -6.28
C ARG A 407 -0.41 15.15 -4.95
N LEU A 408 -0.50 16.48 -4.93
CA LEU A 408 -0.88 17.25 -3.73
C LEU A 408 -2.21 16.78 -3.13
N TRP A 409 -3.24 16.63 -3.97
CA TRP A 409 -4.57 16.20 -3.53
C TRP A 409 -4.60 14.78 -2.95
N CYS A 410 -3.78 13.85 -3.47
CA CYS A 410 -3.68 12.50 -2.91
C CYS A 410 -3.02 12.50 -1.51
N VAL A 411 -2.03 13.38 -1.29
CA VAL A 411 -1.43 13.58 0.03
C VAL A 411 -2.42 14.22 0.99
N PHE A 412 -3.17 15.22 0.51
CA PHE A 412 -4.20 15.90 1.27
C PHE A 412 -5.31 14.93 1.74
N GLU A 413 -5.76 14.01 0.89
CA GLU A 413 -6.73 12.97 1.28
C GLU A 413 -6.21 12.08 2.42
N ILE A 414 -4.91 11.74 2.42
CA ILE A 414 -4.32 10.98 3.53
C ILE A 414 -4.28 11.86 4.79
N ALA A 415 -3.84 13.11 4.66
CA ALA A 415 -3.75 14.06 5.77
C ALA A 415 -5.11 14.24 6.46
N ALA A 416 -6.16 14.53 5.68
CA ALA A 416 -7.51 14.72 6.16
C ALA A 416 -8.08 13.44 6.81
N PHE A 417 -7.84 12.26 6.21
CA PHE A 417 -8.31 11.00 6.78
C PHE A 417 -7.59 10.64 8.09
N ALA A 418 -6.28 10.89 8.16
CA ALA A 418 -5.44 10.61 9.31
C ALA A 418 -5.73 11.56 10.48
N HIS A 419 -5.91 12.86 10.22
CA HIS A 419 -6.26 13.86 11.23
C HIS A 419 -7.58 13.51 11.93
N ARG A 420 -8.59 13.06 11.16
CA ARG A 420 -9.89 12.66 11.71
C ARG A 420 -9.82 11.46 12.65
N SER A 421 -8.96 10.49 12.38
CA SER A 421 -9.13 9.13 12.89
C SER A 421 -8.05 8.81 13.91
N GLY A 422 -8.41 8.67 15.20
CA GLY A 422 -7.49 8.19 16.24
C GLY A 422 -6.85 6.82 15.93
N LYS A 423 -7.42 6.04 14.99
CA LYS A 423 -6.81 4.86 14.35
C LYS A 423 -7.32 4.75 12.89
N PRO A 424 -6.65 5.36 11.88
CA PRO A 424 -7.12 5.31 10.50
C PRO A 424 -7.07 3.87 9.97
N ARG A 425 -8.20 3.34 9.48
CA ARG A 425 -8.20 2.09 8.69
C ARG A 425 -7.85 2.42 7.25
N THR A 426 -6.57 2.68 7.04
CA THR A 426 -5.97 2.89 5.72
C THR A 426 -5.48 1.56 5.18
N ALA A 427 -5.88 1.23 3.95
CA ALA A 427 -5.41 0.07 3.22
C ALA A 427 -4.57 0.54 2.04
N ILE A 428 -3.30 0.14 1.98
CA ILE A 428 -2.39 0.48 0.87
C ILE A 428 -2.26 -0.75 0.00
N LYS A 429 -2.55 -0.60 -1.30
CA LYS A 429 -2.50 -1.70 -2.28
C LYS A 429 -1.79 -1.22 -3.55
N PRO A 430 -0.59 -1.74 -3.86
CA PRO A 430 0.07 -1.43 -5.13
C PRO A 430 -0.80 -1.86 -6.30
N THR A 431 -0.91 -1.01 -7.32
CA THR A 431 -1.74 -1.28 -8.50
C THR A 431 -1.31 -2.54 -9.27
N LEU A 432 -0.06 -2.97 -9.14
CA LEU A 432 0.46 -4.20 -9.75
C LEU A 432 0.02 -5.50 -9.04
N LEU A 433 -0.57 -5.42 -7.84
CA LEU A 433 -1.00 -6.58 -7.06
C LEU A 433 -1.97 -7.46 -7.87
N GLY A 434 -3.03 -6.87 -8.43
CA GLY A 434 -4.03 -7.62 -9.20
C GLY A 434 -3.46 -8.27 -10.45
N LYS A 435 -2.56 -7.58 -11.17
CA LYS A 435 -1.87 -8.15 -12.33
C LYS A 435 -1.07 -9.39 -11.94
N ALA A 436 -0.29 -9.33 -10.86
CA ALA A 436 0.53 -10.44 -10.42
C ALA A 436 -0.31 -11.63 -9.93
N ALA A 437 -1.33 -11.37 -9.11
CA ALA A 437 -2.23 -12.40 -8.61
C ALA A 437 -3.03 -13.09 -9.73
N LEU A 438 -3.58 -12.32 -10.67
CA LEU A 438 -4.36 -12.86 -11.79
C LEU A 438 -3.48 -13.60 -12.81
N ALA A 439 -2.21 -13.23 -12.97
CA ALA A 439 -1.27 -14.00 -13.79
C ALA A 439 -1.00 -15.40 -13.22
N VAL A 440 -0.85 -15.51 -11.89
CA VAL A 440 -0.73 -16.82 -11.22
C VAL A 440 -2.05 -17.58 -11.33
N TYR A 441 -3.19 -16.93 -11.06
CA TYR A 441 -4.51 -17.52 -11.20
C TYR A 441 -4.71 -18.14 -12.59
N ALA A 442 -4.41 -17.40 -13.67
CA ALA A 442 -4.55 -17.87 -15.04
C ALA A 442 -3.57 -18.99 -15.41
N GLY A 443 -2.37 -19.02 -14.80
CA GLY A 443 -1.39 -20.08 -15.01
C GLY A 443 -1.81 -21.43 -14.41
N THR A 444 -2.52 -21.44 -13.29
CA THR A 444 -2.87 -22.70 -12.59
C THR A 444 -3.74 -23.68 -13.40
N PRO A 445 -4.83 -23.27 -14.10
CA PRO A 445 -5.57 -24.18 -14.96
C PRO A 445 -4.75 -24.59 -16.19
N VAL A 446 -3.91 -23.71 -16.75
CA VAL A 446 -3.01 -24.06 -17.86
C VAL A 446 -2.06 -25.18 -17.45
N MET A 447 -1.47 -25.08 -16.25
CA MET A 447 -0.63 -26.13 -15.69
C MET A 447 -1.41 -27.44 -15.54
N ALA A 448 -2.62 -27.39 -14.98
CA ALA A 448 -3.45 -28.57 -14.78
C ALA A 448 -3.74 -29.29 -16.11
N LEU A 449 -4.22 -28.56 -17.11
CA LEU A 449 -4.53 -29.10 -18.44
C LEU A 449 -3.30 -29.72 -19.12
N LEU A 450 -2.16 -29.01 -19.10
CA LEU A 450 -0.92 -29.49 -19.71
C LEU A 450 -0.32 -30.72 -19.02
N ASN A 451 -0.52 -30.89 -17.71
CA ASN A 451 -0.01 -32.08 -16.99
C ASN A 451 -0.90 -33.31 -17.19
N LEU A 452 -2.21 -33.13 -17.32
CA LEU A 452 -3.19 -34.20 -17.44
C LEU A 452 -3.17 -34.89 -18.81
N GLU A 453 -2.97 -34.14 -19.91
CA GLU A 453 -2.75 -34.69 -21.26
C GLU A 453 -1.57 -35.67 -21.32
N PHE A 454 -0.51 -35.41 -20.55
CA PHE A 454 0.71 -36.20 -20.60
C PHE A 454 0.73 -37.40 -19.64
N MET A 455 -0.07 -37.38 -18.57
CA MET A 455 -0.26 -38.57 -17.72
C MET A 455 -0.97 -39.72 -18.47
N ASN A 456 -1.69 -39.40 -19.54
CA ASN A 456 -2.29 -40.38 -20.46
C ASN A 456 -1.30 -40.93 -21.50
N ALA A 457 -0.15 -40.29 -21.71
CA ALA A 457 0.87 -40.74 -22.65
C ALA A 457 1.74 -41.85 -22.03
N LYS A 458 1.99 -42.92 -22.78
CA LYS A 458 2.66 -44.18 -22.39
C LYS A 458 4.12 -44.04 -21.88
N TYR A 459 4.67 -42.83 -21.71
CA TYR A 459 6.09 -42.55 -21.54
C TYR A 459 6.46 -42.00 -20.15
N ARG A 460 6.84 -42.89 -19.22
CA ARG A 460 7.23 -42.57 -17.82
C ARG A 460 8.45 -41.64 -17.65
N TRP A 461 9.36 -41.57 -18.63
CA TRP A 461 10.56 -40.70 -18.56
C TRP A 461 10.34 -39.31 -19.20
N SER A 462 9.32 -39.19 -20.06
CA SER A 462 8.94 -37.91 -20.69
C SER A 462 8.13 -36.99 -19.76
N SER A 463 7.52 -37.55 -18.70
CA SER A 463 6.63 -36.81 -17.80
C SER A 463 7.36 -35.68 -17.08
N SER A 464 8.54 -35.91 -16.48
CA SER A 464 9.26 -34.89 -15.70
C SER A 464 9.62 -33.63 -16.50
N TYR A 465 10.05 -33.79 -17.77
CA TYR A 465 10.37 -32.65 -18.65
C TYR A 465 9.13 -31.88 -19.06
N VAL A 466 8.01 -32.57 -19.24
CA VAL A 466 6.73 -31.94 -19.57
C VAL A 466 6.16 -31.20 -18.36
N MET A 467 6.22 -31.79 -17.17
CA MET A 467 5.86 -31.11 -15.92
C MET A 467 6.67 -29.83 -15.74
N LEU A 468 7.96 -29.87 -16.05
CA LEU A 468 8.83 -28.70 -16.07
C LEU A 468 8.35 -27.65 -17.09
N GLY A 469 8.13 -28.05 -18.34
CA GLY A 469 7.64 -27.15 -19.40
C GLY A 469 6.30 -26.49 -19.05
N ALA A 470 5.33 -27.29 -18.59
CA ALA A 470 4.01 -26.84 -18.15
C ALA A 470 4.12 -25.84 -16.98
N PHE A 471 4.96 -26.13 -15.99
CA PHE A 471 5.18 -25.24 -14.85
C PHE A 471 5.82 -23.92 -15.28
N VAL A 472 6.82 -23.97 -16.17
CA VAL A 472 7.49 -22.78 -16.69
C VAL A 472 6.51 -21.87 -17.43
N VAL A 473 5.76 -22.42 -18.40
CA VAL A 473 4.76 -21.68 -19.18
C VAL A 473 3.71 -21.04 -18.26
N SER A 474 3.28 -21.77 -17.23
CA SER A 474 2.20 -21.35 -16.34
C SER A 474 2.61 -20.24 -15.38
N PHE A 475 3.81 -20.30 -14.80
CA PHE A 475 4.20 -19.38 -13.71
C PHE A 475 5.22 -18.30 -14.09
N TYR A 476 5.80 -18.34 -15.30
CA TYR A 476 6.74 -17.32 -15.75
C TYR A 476 6.18 -15.90 -15.66
N TRP A 477 4.95 -15.69 -16.17
CA TRP A 477 4.30 -14.38 -16.14
C TRP A 477 3.92 -13.94 -14.71
N GLY A 478 3.63 -14.91 -13.83
CA GLY A 478 3.42 -14.67 -12.41
C GLY A 478 4.69 -14.12 -11.75
N VAL A 479 5.83 -14.80 -11.93
CA VAL A 479 7.14 -14.36 -11.41
C VAL A 479 7.56 -13.00 -11.96
N ALA A 480 7.46 -12.79 -13.27
CA ALA A 480 7.78 -11.50 -13.90
C ALA A 480 6.91 -10.36 -13.33
N SER A 481 5.63 -10.63 -13.09
CA SER A 481 4.69 -9.67 -12.51
C SER A 481 4.98 -9.42 -11.03
N PHE A 482 5.32 -10.44 -10.24
CA PHE A 482 5.68 -10.30 -8.84
C PHE A 482 7.01 -9.56 -8.63
N ARG A 483 8.02 -9.77 -9.48
CA ARG A 483 9.23 -8.93 -9.47
C ARG A 483 8.91 -7.45 -9.69
N SER A 484 8.05 -7.16 -10.67
CA SER A 484 7.60 -5.78 -10.95
C SER A 484 6.81 -5.20 -9.76
N TYR A 485 5.96 -6.01 -9.13
CA TYR A 485 5.24 -5.64 -7.91
C TYR A 485 6.18 -5.32 -6.75
N HIS A 486 7.15 -6.20 -6.46
CA HIS A 486 8.14 -5.96 -5.40
C HIS A 486 9.04 -4.76 -5.70
N TYR A 487 9.35 -4.51 -6.97
CA TYR A 487 10.07 -3.31 -7.37
C TYR A 487 9.24 -2.03 -7.13
N SER A 488 7.92 -2.06 -7.40
CA SER A 488 7.04 -0.93 -7.07
C SER A 488 6.93 -0.66 -5.57
N ILE A 489 7.00 -1.72 -4.76
CA ILE A 489 7.08 -1.66 -3.29
C ILE A 489 8.41 -1.01 -2.84
N GLU A 490 9.53 -1.37 -3.48
CA GLU A 490 10.84 -0.74 -3.21
C GLU A 490 10.83 0.76 -3.58
N ILE A 491 10.24 1.13 -4.72
CA ILE A 491 10.07 2.53 -5.13
C ILE A 491 9.23 3.29 -4.10
N LEU A 492 8.08 2.74 -3.71
CA LEU A 492 7.22 3.30 -2.67
C LEU A 492 8.00 3.56 -1.37
N HIS A 493 8.83 2.63 -0.92
CA HIS A 493 9.64 2.82 0.29
C HIS A 493 10.63 3.98 0.14
N ARG A 494 11.30 4.10 -1.01
CA ARG A 494 12.24 5.21 -1.29
C ARG A 494 11.53 6.56 -1.38
N GLN A 495 10.35 6.60 -2.00
CA GLN A 495 9.56 7.82 -2.11
C GLN A 495 9.11 8.32 -0.74
N LEU A 496 8.71 7.41 0.17
CA LEU A 496 8.37 7.78 1.54
C LEU A 496 9.57 8.26 2.37
N GLN A 497 10.80 7.80 2.08
CA GLN A 497 11.99 8.24 2.80
C GLN A 497 12.38 9.68 2.51
N ASN A 498 12.17 10.13 1.27
CA ASN A 498 12.55 11.46 0.79
C ASN A 498 11.32 12.33 0.52
N PHE A 499 10.18 12.01 1.13
CA PHE A 499 8.95 12.73 0.89
C PHE A 499 9.03 14.15 1.46
N ARG A 500 8.67 15.14 0.62
CA ARG A 500 8.40 16.52 0.99
C ARG A 500 7.10 16.99 0.36
N LEU A 501 6.33 17.80 1.09
CA LEU A 501 5.07 18.35 0.61
C LEU A 501 5.31 19.38 -0.52
N GLU A 502 6.41 20.12 -0.47
CA GLU A 502 6.83 21.08 -1.50
C GLU A 502 7.03 20.42 -2.87
N ASP A 503 7.54 19.19 -2.91
CA ASP A 503 7.84 18.44 -4.15
C ASP A 503 6.57 17.92 -4.87
N THR A 504 5.42 18.01 -4.23
CA THR A 504 4.16 17.56 -4.83
C THR A 504 3.73 18.48 -5.99
N LYS A 505 2.86 17.98 -6.87
CA LYS A 505 2.37 18.67 -8.05
C LYS A 505 0.89 18.99 -7.88
N CYS A 506 0.57 20.24 -8.15
CA CYS A 506 -0.76 20.81 -8.26
C CYS A 506 -0.96 21.30 -9.69
N ASN A 507 -2.17 21.13 -10.23
CA ASN A 507 -2.46 21.57 -11.59
C ASN A 507 -2.42 23.09 -11.73
N CYS A 508 -3.01 23.81 -10.77
CA CYS A 508 -2.99 25.27 -10.76
C CYS A 508 -1.55 25.82 -10.88
N CYS A 509 -0.61 25.23 -10.13
CA CYS A 509 0.80 25.64 -10.11
C CYS A 509 1.51 25.29 -11.44
N THR A 510 1.21 24.12 -12.00
CA THR A 510 1.84 23.64 -13.25
C THR A 510 1.40 24.45 -14.47
N GLN A 511 0.19 25.03 -14.44
CA GLN A 511 -0.36 25.89 -15.50
C GLN A 511 -0.10 27.39 -15.24
N GLY A 512 0.72 27.75 -14.25
CA GLY A 512 1.03 29.15 -13.93
C GLY A 512 -0.17 29.94 -13.40
N HIS A 513 -1.12 29.27 -12.73
CA HIS A 513 -2.36 29.83 -12.21
C HIS A 513 -3.28 30.44 -13.27
N VAL A 514 -3.17 30.01 -14.53
CA VAL A 514 -4.06 30.44 -15.61
C VAL A 514 -4.99 29.30 -15.98
N GLY A 515 -6.29 29.57 -15.93
CA GLY A 515 -7.33 28.65 -16.34
C GLY A 515 -7.42 28.51 -17.87
N PRO A 516 -8.09 27.46 -18.37
CA PRO A 516 -8.34 27.25 -19.80
C PRO A 516 -9.08 28.42 -20.46
N ASP A 517 -9.88 29.13 -19.66
CA ASP A 517 -10.71 30.26 -20.09
C ASP A 517 -10.00 31.61 -19.87
N GLY A 518 -8.69 31.59 -19.59
CA GLY A 518 -7.86 32.78 -19.33
C GLY A 518 -7.98 33.38 -17.92
N ARG A 519 -8.91 32.88 -17.09
CA ARG A 519 -9.13 33.37 -15.72
C ARG A 519 -8.03 32.93 -14.76
N THR A 520 -7.69 33.79 -13.79
CA THR A 520 -6.74 33.45 -12.72
C THR A 520 -7.32 32.41 -11.77
N LEU A 521 -6.60 31.32 -11.55
CA LEU A 521 -6.96 30.26 -10.62
C LEU A 521 -6.42 30.57 -9.23
N SER A 522 -7.21 30.28 -8.19
CA SER A 522 -6.65 30.28 -6.84
C SER A 522 -5.66 29.12 -6.66
N CYS A 523 -4.70 29.29 -5.75
CA CYS A 523 -3.63 28.33 -5.56
C CYS A 523 -4.11 27.18 -4.67
N ASP A 524 -4.37 26.00 -5.24
CA ASP A 524 -4.73 24.80 -4.47
C ASP A 524 -3.66 24.44 -3.43
N ARG A 525 -2.37 24.65 -3.75
CA ARG A 525 -1.26 24.43 -2.82
C ARG A 525 -1.38 25.27 -1.56
N GLU A 526 -1.66 26.55 -1.74
CA GLU A 526 -1.81 27.48 -0.63
C GLU A 526 -2.97 27.09 0.28
N VAL A 527 -4.11 26.68 -0.29
CA VAL A 527 -5.26 26.16 0.47
C VAL A 527 -4.89 24.89 1.24
N VAL A 528 -4.26 23.92 0.57
CA VAL A 528 -3.89 22.64 1.18
C VAL A 528 -2.86 22.81 2.29
N GLU A 529 -1.83 23.62 2.08
CA GLU A 529 -0.81 23.91 3.09
C GLU A 529 -1.40 24.61 4.31
N ARG A 530 -2.28 25.61 4.12
CA ARG A 530 -3.01 26.24 5.24
C ARG A 530 -3.88 25.23 6.00
N CYS A 531 -4.57 24.32 5.31
CA CYS A 531 -5.36 23.27 5.95
C CYS A 531 -4.48 22.32 6.77
N ILE A 532 -3.33 21.94 6.22
CA ILE A 532 -2.34 21.08 6.91
C ILE A 532 -1.79 21.79 8.15
N CYS A 533 -1.41 23.06 8.04
CA CYS A 533 -0.96 23.84 9.20
C CYS A 533 -2.07 23.96 10.27
N ASN A 534 -3.32 24.15 9.87
CA ASN A 534 -4.44 24.17 10.82
C ASN A 534 -4.64 22.83 11.55
N TRP A 535 -4.39 21.70 10.90
CA TRP A 535 -4.58 20.36 11.48
C TRP A 535 -3.39 19.85 12.28
N PHE A 536 -2.18 20.13 11.80
CA PHE A 536 -0.94 19.54 12.31
C PHE A 536 0.01 20.56 12.94
N GLY A 537 -0.32 21.86 12.91
CA GLY A 537 0.49 22.97 13.39
C GLY A 537 1.43 23.53 12.32
N SER A 538 2.19 22.67 11.64
CA SER A 538 3.05 23.06 10.53
C SER A 538 3.17 21.98 9.46
N VAL A 539 3.70 22.35 8.28
CA VAL A 539 4.00 21.40 7.20
C VAL A 539 5.06 20.38 7.66
N GLU A 540 6.07 20.83 8.40
CA GLU A 540 7.13 19.96 8.92
C GLU A 540 6.57 18.94 9.93
N GLN A 541 5.69 19.38 10.83
CA GLN A 541 5.02 18.49 11.78
C GLN A 541 4.16 17.45 11.07
N PHE A 542 3.47 17.86 10.00
CA PHE A 542 2.74 16.94 9.13
C PHE A 542 3.65 15.91 8.45
N GLU A 543 4.79 16.33 7.89
CA GLU A 543 5.75 15.42 7.25
C GLU A 543 6.32 14.40 8.24
N LEU A 544 6.66 14.84 9.46
CA LEU A 544 7.13 13.98 10.54
C LEU A 544 6.05 12.99 11.01
N PHE A 545 4.78 13.35 10.88
CA PHE A 545 3.65 12.49 11.21
C PHE A 545 3.31 11.48 10.10
N ILE A 546 3.22 11.93 8.85
CA ILE A 546 2.66 11.14 7.75
C ILE A 546 3.60 10.00 7.31
N VAL A 547 4.91 10.24 7.33
CA VAL A 547 5.89 9.26 6.85
C VAL A 547 5.92 8.01 7.75
N PRO A 548 6.02 8.11 9.09
CA PRO A 548 5.93 6.95 9.98
C PRO A 548 4.55 6.25 9.91
N LEU A 549 3.46 7.02 9.79
CA LEU A 549 2.11 6.47 9.66
C LEU A 549 1.97 5.59 8.40
N LEU A 550 2.40 6.10 7.25
CA LEU A 550 2.36 5.36 5.99
C LEU A 550 3.34 4.18 6.01
N ARG A 551 4.52 4.34 6.58
CA ARG A 551 5.52 3.27 6.73
C ARG A 551 4.99 2.12 7.58
N SER A 552 4.42 2.42 8.75
CA SER A 552 3.85 1.40 9.64
C SER A 552 2.64 0.70 9.02
N THR A 553 1.77 1.44 8.34
CA THR A 553 0.64 0.88 7.57
C THR A 553 1.15 -0.06 6.47
N PHE A 554 2.17 0.37 5.73
CA PHE A 554 2.82 -0.41 4.70
C PHE A 554 3.48 -1.68 5.25
N GLU A 555 4.25 -1.59 6.34
CA GLU A 555 4.88 -2.77 6.95
C GLU A 555 3.85 -3.78 7.47
N LYS A 556 2.73 -3.28 7.99
CA LYS A 556 1.61 -4.10 8.47
C LYS A 556 0.87 -4.80 7.33
N GLU A 557 0.59 -4.11 6.23
CA GLU A 557 -0.24 -4.63 5.13
C GLU A 557 0.55 -5.30 4.00
N LEU A 558 1.75 -4.80 3.72
CA LEU A 558 2.53 -5.06 2.51
C LEU A 558 3.98 -5.44 2.81
N GLY A 559 4.36 -5.66 4.09
CA GLY A 559 5.74 -5.94 4.50
C GLY A 559 6.43 -6.91 3.52
N GLN A 560 7.74 -6.78 3.31
CA GLN A 560 8.48 -7.18 2.09
C GLN A 560 8.11 -8.53 1.43
N HIS A 561 7.57 -9.52 2.17
CA HIS A 561 7.19 -10.84 1.69
C HIS A 561 5.71 -11.22 1.94
N THR A 562 4.86 -10.28 2.31
CA THR A 562 3.51 -10.56 2.83
C THR A 562 2.47 -10.52 1.71
N PHE A 563 2.23 -11.68 1.11
CA PHE A 563 1.01 -11.97 0.37
C PHE A 563 0.11 -12.79 1.31
N PRO A 564 -1.08 -12.29 1.70
CA PRO A 564 -1.96 -12.98 2.63
C PRO A 564 -2.27 -14.41 2.20
N TYR A 565 -2.28 -15.36 3.15
CA TYR A 565 -2.55 -16.77 2.84
C TYR A 565 -3.89 -16.97 2.12
N ILE A 566 -4.92 -16.20 2.49
CA ILE A 566 -6.22 -16.22 1.80
C ILE A 566 -6.10 -15.89 0.31
N TYR A 567 -5.15 -15.05 -0.12
CA TYR A 567 -4.94 -14.79 -1.53
C TYR A 567 -4.30 -15.98 -2.25
N PHE A 568 -3.45 -16.75 -1.57
CA PHE A 568 -2.94 -18.01 -2.12
C PHE A 568 -4.05 -19.03 -2.35
N LEU A 569 -4.98 -19.14 -1.40
CA LEU A 569 -6.15 -20.02 -1.55
C LEU A 569 -6.99 -19.64 -2.77
N VAL A 570 -7.20 -18.34 -2.97
CA VAL A 570 -7.93 -17.81 -4.14
C VAL A 570 -7.19 -18.09 -5.45
N VAL A 571 -5.88 -17.85 -5.54
CA VAL A 571 -5.14 -18.03 -6.81
C VAL A 571 -4.85 -19.48 -7.15
N PHE A 572 -4.81 -20.38 -6.18
CA PHE A 572 -4.53 -21.81 -6.38
C PHE A 572 -5.75 -22.72 -6.34
N CYS A 573 -6.98 -22.20 -6.19
CA CYS A 573 -8.18 -23.04 -6.20
C CYS A 573 -8.33 -23.93 -7.45
N PRO A 574 -7.82 -23.58 -8.66
CA PRO A 574 -7.90 -24.49 -9.81
C PRO A 574 -7.13 -25.80 -9.63
N VAL A 575 -6.19 -25.86 -8.68
CA VAL A 575 -5.49 -27.10 -8.31
C VAL A 575 -6.45 -28.10 -7.68
N ALA A 576 -7.42 -27.65 -6.91
CA ALA A 576 -8.47 -28.51 -6.35
C ALA A 576 -9.38 -29.06 -7.46
N TRP A 577 -9.70 -28.24 -8.47
CA TRP A 577 -10.55 -28.65 -9.60
C TRP A 577 -9.86 -29.71 -10.46
N ALA A 578 -8.55 -29.57 -10.68
CA ALA A 578 -7.74 -30.60 -11.34
C ALA A 578 -7.73 -31.92 -10.55
N GLY A 579 -7.77 -31.84 -9.22
CA GLY A 579 -7.96 -33.00 -8.36
C GLY A 579 -9.32 -33.67 -8.59
N MET A 580 -10.40 -32.89 -8.67
CA MET A 580 -11.75 -33.40 -8.94
C MET A 580 -11.84 -34.12 -10.29
N ASP A 581 -11.16 -33.60 -11.32
CA ASP A 581 -11.10 -34.25 -12.64
C ASP A 581 -10.46 -35.65 -12.57
N LEU A 582 -9.39 -35.80 -11.77
CA LEU A 582 -8.69 -37.07 -11.60
C LEU A 582 -9.42 -38.07 -10.71
N THR A 583 -10.27 -37.61 -9.79
CA THR A 583 -10.95 -38.48 -8.83
C THR A 583 -12.22 -39.12 -9.40
N ALA A 584 -12.90 -38.45 -10.34
CA ALA A 584 -14.22 -38.85 -10.82
C ALA A 584 -14.26 -40.23 -11.51
N GLY A 585 -13.14 -40.76 -12.01
CA GLY A 585 -13.06 -42.06 -12.70
C GLY A 585 -12.06 -43.07 -12.11
N HIS A 586 -11.40 -42.74 -10.99
CA HIS A 586 -10.29 -43.55 -10.47
C HIS A 586 -10.71 -44.39 -9.26
N ARG A 587 -10.32 -45.68 -9.22
CA ARG A 587 -10.58 -46.61 -8.10
C ARG A 587 -10.08 -46.10 -6.74
N TRP A 588 -9.12 -45.18 -6.75
CA TRP A 588 -8.50 -44.54 -5.57
C TRP A 588 -8.91 -43.07 -5.43
N GLY A 589 -10.15 -42.71 -5.79
CA GLY A 589 -10.62 -41.32 -5.78
C GLY A 589 -10.43 -40.59 -4.44
N GLY A 590 -10.69 -41.24 -3.31
CA GLY A 590 -10.50 -40.61 -1.99
C GLY A 590 -9.05 -40.20 -1.72
N PHE A 591 -8.08 -41.05 -2.08
CA PHE A 591 -6.65 -40.75 -1.96
C PHE A 591 -6.25 -39.51 -2.76
N TRP A 592 -6.62 -39.47 -4.05
CA TRP A 592 -6.28 -38.35 -4.92
C TRP A 592 -6.96 -37.04 -4.45
N MET A 593 -8.17 -37.12 -3.91
CA MET A 593 -8.85 -35.95 -3.35
C MET A 593 -8.07 -35.33 -2.18
N PHE A 594 -7.58 -36.14 -1.24
CA PHE A 594 -6.72 -35.65 -0.15
C PHE A 594 -5.38 -35.11 -0.67
N GLN A 595 -4.76 -35.81 -1.61
CA GLN A 595 -3.48 -35.40 -2.21
C GLN A 595 -3.56 -34.00 -2.84
N PHE A 596 -4.56 -33.77 -3.71
CA PHE A 596 -4.73 -32.49 -4.40
C PHE A 596 -5.18 -31.36 -3.45
N THR A 597 -5.94 -31.69 -2.41
CA THR A 597 -6.25 -30.75 -1.33
C THR A 597 -4.96 -30.34 -0.59
N GLY A 598 -4.06 -31.27 -0.34
CA GLY A 598 -2.74 -31.00 0.22
C GLY A 598 -1.85 -30.15 -0.71
N TYR A 599 -1.96 -30.36 -2.02
CA TYR A 599 -1.28 -29.49 -2.99
C TYR A 599 -1.84 -28.07 -3.02
N TRP A 600 -3.15 -27.91 -2.96
CA TRP A 600 -3.81 -26.60 -2.94
C TRP A 600 -3.51 -25.83 -1.65
N LEU A 601 -3.70 -26.44 -0.49
CA LEU A 601 -3.58 -25.76 0.81
C LEU A 601 -2.13 -25.69 1.31
N GLY A 602 -1.28 -26.63 0.91
CA GLY A 602 0.08 -26.79 1.41
C GLY A 602 1.15 -26.42 0.41
N VAL A 603 1.34 -27.29 -0.59
CA VAL A 603 2.50 -27.26 -1.49
C VAL A 603 2.53 -26.01 -2.36
N MET A 604 1.42 -25.64 -3.00
CA MET A 604 1.37 -24.49 -3.90
C MET A 604 1.64 -23.16 -3.18
N PRO A 605 0.99 -22.87 -2.03
CA PRO A 605 1.33 -21.70 -1.23
C PRO A 605 2.79 -21.68 -0.77
N ALA A 606 3.36 -22.83 -0.35
CA ALA A 606 4.74 -22.93 0.08
C ALA A 606 5.73 -22.65 -1.07
N THR A 607 5.54 -23.28 -2.23
CA THR A 607 6.35 -23.06 -3.43
C THR A 607 6.23 -21.61 -3.92
N ALA A 608 5.02 -21.06 -3.93
CA ALA A 608 4.80 -19.68 -4.33
C ALA A 608 5.47 -18.69 -3.35
N LYS A 609 5.53 -19.01 -2.06
CA LYS A 609 6.24 -18.20 -1.06
C LYS A 609 7.74 -18.13 -1.35
N VAL A 610 8.37 -19.23 -1.75
CA VAL A 610 9.77 -19.24 -2.22
C VAL A 610 9.92 -18.33 -3.45
N GLY A 611 9.00 -18.45 -4.41
CA GLY A 611 8.94 -17.59 -5.59
C GLY A 611 8.82 -16.10 -5.26
N LEU A 612 7.96 -15.73 -4.30
CA LEU A 612 7.82 -14.35 -3.82
C LEU A 612 9.09 -13.85 -3.12
N TYR A 613 9.73 -14.68 -2.29
CA TYR A 613 10.98 -14.33 -1.64
C TYR A 613 12.08 -14.01 -2.67
N LEU A 614 12.28 -14.90 -3.64
CA LEU A 614 13.26 -14.70 -4.71
C LEU A 614 12.89 -13.51 -5.60
N SER A 615 11.60 -13.32 -5.92
CA SER A 615 11.12 -12.19 -6.71
C SER A 615 11.31 -10.85 -5.98
N SER A 616 11.18 -10.84 -4.65
CA SER A 616 11.48 -9.68 -3.82
C SER A 616 12.98 -9.39 -3.77
N TYR A 617 13.81 -10.43 -3.59
CA TYR A 617 15.26 -10.28 -3.51
C TYR A 617 15.86 -9.81 -4.85
N PHE A 618 15.34 -10.32 -5.96
CA PHE A 618 15.76 -10.01 -7.32
C PHE A 618 14.81 -9.05 -8.06
N CYS A 619 14.13 -8.16 -7.34
CA CYS A 619 13.08 -7.30 -7.93
C CYS A 619 13.60 -6.26 -8.94
N ARG A 620 14.83 -5.73 -8.74
CA ARG A 620 15.38 -4.66 -9.58
C ARG A 620 15.56 -5.11 -11.05
N PRO A 621 15.19 -4.25 -12.03
CA PRO A 621 15.40 -4.55 -13.45
C PRO A 621 16.89 -4.59 -13.79
N ARG A 622 17.28 -5.42 -14.77
CA ARG A 622 18.66 -5.53 -15.23
C ARG A 622 18.91 -4.59 -16.41
N ARG A 623 20.19 -4.25 -16.63
CA ARG A 623 20.61 -3.39 -17.75
C ARG A 623 20.16 -3.95 -19.11
N TYR A 624 20.21 -5.27 -19.26
CA TYR A 624 19.80 -5.98 -20.48
C TYR A 624 18.54 -6.79 -20.22
N LYS A 625 17.54 -6.67 -21.10
CA LYS A 625 16.26 -7.39 -21.01
C LYS A 625 16.42 -8.91 -21.00
N VAL A 626 17.40 -9.44 -21.72
CA VAL A 626 17.70 -10.89 -21.73
C VAL A 626 18.06 -11.38 -20.33
N CYS A 627 18.83 -10.61 -19.56
CA CYS A 627 19.13 -10.95 -18.17
C CYS A 627 17.88 -10.97 -17.28
N ASP A 628 16.90 -10.11 -17.54
CA ASP A 628 15.62 -10.14 -16.82
C ASP A 628 14.80 -11.39 -17.13
N VAL A 629 14.75 -11.80 -18.41
CA VAL A 629 14.09 -13.03 -18.86
C VAL A 629 14.74 -14.26 -18.23
N LEU A 630 16.07 -14.36 -18.30
CA LEU A 630 16.83 -15.46 -17.71
C LEU A 630 16.65 -15.53 -16.20
N LEU A 631 16.64 -14.38 -15.51
CA LEU A 631 16.43 -14.32 -14.07
C LEU A 631 15.02 -14.78 -13.67
N ASN A 632 13.99 -14.37 -14.42
CA ASN A 632 12.63 -14.88 -14.22
C ASN A 632 12.59 -16.41 -14.41
N LEU A 633 13.25 -16.92 -15.46
CA LEU A 633 13.32 -18.36 -15.72
C LEU A 633 13.99 -19.10 -14.56
N VAL A 634 15.14 -18.62 -14.07
CA VAL A 634 15.84 -19.22 -12.92
C VAL A 634 14.94 -19.30 -11.69
N ILE A 635 14.20 -18.24 -11.37
CA ILE A 635 13.28 -18.23 -10.23
C ILE A 635 12.18 -19.29 -10.40
N VAL A 636 11.60 -19.38 -11.61
CA VAL A 636 10.57 -20.39 -11.92
C VAL A 636 11.13 -21.81 -11.87
N LEU A 637 12.37 -22.02 -12.31
CA LEU A 637 13.06 -23.31 -12.21
C LEU A 637 13.28 -23.72 -10.74
N VAL A 638 13.69 -22.79 -9.88
CA VAL A 638 13.83 -23.06 -8.43
C VAL A 638 12.47 -23.41 -7.82
N MET A 639 11.41 -22.68 -8.17
CA MET A 639 10.04 -23.01 -7.75
C MET A 639 9.62 -24.41 -8.23
N ASN A 640 9.96 -24.76 -9.47
CA ASN A 640 9.66 -26.08 -10.02
C ASN A 640 10.40 -27.18 -9.26
N VAL A 641 11.67 -27.00 -8.90
CA VAL A 641 12.43 -27.95 -8.08
C VAL A 641 11.75 -28.16 -6.72
N CYS A 642 11.30 -27.08 -6.06
CA CYS A 642 10.53 -27.21 -4.81
C CYS A 642 9.21 -27.99 -5.01
N PHE A 643 8.50 -27.72 -6.10
CA PHE A 643 7.28 -28.42 -6.43
C PHE A 643 7.53 -29.92 -6.72
N LEU A 644 8.52 -30.23 -7.56
CA LEU A 644 8.93 -31.61 -7.86
C LEU A 644 9.37 -32.35 -6.59
N ALA A 645 10.13 -31.71 -5.70
CA ALA A 645 10.51 -32.32 -4.43
C ALA A 645 9.29 -32.73 -3.60
N ALA A 646 8.24 -31.89 -3.55
CA ALA A 646 6.99 -32.23 -2.88
C ALA A 646 6.22 -33.36 -3.61
N LEU A 647 6.24 -33.40 -4.94
CA LEU A 647 5.67 -34.51 -5.72
C LEU A 647 6.39 -35.82 -5.45
N TYR A 648 7.72 -35.84 -5.48
CA TYR A 648 8.53 -37.03 -5.20
C TYR A 648 8.41 -37.49 -3.75
N ALA A 649 8.34 -36.55 -2.80
CA ALA A 649 8.02 -36.88 -1.40
C ALA A 649 6.65 -37.55 -1.29
N GLY A 650 5.63 -37.02 -1.97
CA GLY A 650 4.32 -37.66 -2.08
C GLY A 650 4.38 -39.07 -2.69
N ALA A 651 5.16 -39.25 -3.75
CA ALA A 651 5.34 -40.55 -4.40
C ALA A 651 6.07 -41.57 -3.51
N ALA A 652 7.04 -41.14 -2.71
CA ALA A 652 7.76 -41.99 -1.75
C ALA A 652 6.86 -42.42 -0.57
N LEU A 653 5.87 -41.59 -0.23
CA LEU A 653 4.91 -41.79 0.83
C LEU A 653 3.58 -42.44 0.36
N ASN A 654 3.47 -42.79 -0.94
CA ASN A 654 2.28 -43.33 -1.62
C ASN A 654 1.93 -44.79 -1.19
N PRO A 655 0.79 -45.40 -1.60
CA PRO A 655 0.33 -46.76 -1.24
C PRO A 655 1.25 -47.93 -1.63
N LYS A 656 2.35 -47.68 -2.34
CA LYS A 656 3.41 -48.68 -2.61
C LYS A 656 4.75 -48.32 -1.95
N GLY A 657 4.78 -47.22 -1.21
CA GLY A 657 5.94 -46.68 -0.53
C GLY A 657 5.87 -46.89 0.99
N TRP A 658 6.49 -45.98 1.74
CA TRP A 658 6.73 -46.16 3.18
C TRP A 658 5.45 -46.26 4.01
N ILE A 659 4.43 -45.44 3.73
CA ILE A 659 3.18 -45.43 4.53
C ILE A 659 2.40 -46.76 4.40
N ASN A 660 2.58 -47.50 3.31
CA ASN A 660 1.96 -48.81 3.13
C ASN A 660 2.45 -49.87 4.14
N GLN A 661 3.60 -49.63 4.79
CA GLN A 661 4.08 -50.48 5.88
C GLN A 661 3.26 -50.31 7.17
N TYR A 662 2.58 -49.16 7.34
CA TYR A 662 1.87 -48.81 8.58
C TYR A 662 0.36 -48.91 8.45
N THR A 663 -0.20 -48.65 7.27
CA THR A 663 -1.64 -48.79 7.01
C THR A 663 -1.88 -49.27 5.59
N LYS A 664 -2.85 -50.16 5.41
CA LYS A 664 -3.34 -50.61 4.09
C LYS A 664 -4.56 -49.81 3.62
N ASP A 665 -5.10 -48.92 4.46
CA ASP A 665 -6.23 -48.06 4.10
C ASP A 665 -5.73 -46.89 3.24
N VAL A 666 -6.09 -46.94 1.96
CA VAL A 666 -5.70 -45.97 0.92
C VAL A 666 -6.22 -44.56 1.22
N ASN A 667 -7.37 -44.42 1.87
CA ASN A 667 -7.91 -43.10 2.26
C ASN A 667 -7.15 -42.53 3.45
N LEU A 668 -6.80 -43.36 4.44
CA LEU A 668 -5.95 -42.94 5.55
C LEU A 668 -4.55 -42.51 5.07
N GLN A 669 -3.98 -43.24 4.11
CA GLN A 669 -2.72 -42.84 3.46
C GLN A 669 -2.82 -41.45 2.80
N GLY A 670 -3.92 -41.20 2.07
CA GLY A 670 -4.18 -39.89 1.47
C GLY A 670 -4.32 -38.78 2.52
N PHE A 671 -5.04 -39.04 3.62
CA PHE A 671 -5.19 -38.08 4.71
C PHE A 671 -3.84 -37.74 5.40
N LEU A 672 -3.00 -38.74 5.66
CA LEU A 672 -1.67 -38.52 6.24
C LEU A 672 -0.76 -37.69 5.34
N LEU A 673 -0.83 -37.92 4.02
CA LEU A 673 -0.16 -37.08 3.02
C LEU A 673 -0.68 -35.65 3.01
N PHE A 674 -2.00 -35.47 3.07
CA PHE A 674 -2.63 -34.16 3.18
C PHE A 674 -2.09 -33.38 4.39
N VAL A 675 -2.09 -34.00 5.58
CA VAL A 675 -1.55 -33.39 6.81
C VAL A 675 -0.08 -33.02 6.61
N THR A 676 0.73 -33.94 6.06
CA THR A 676 2.16 -33.74 5.82
C THR A 676 2.43 -32.54 4.90
N PHE A 677 1.68 -32.40 3.81
CA PHE A 677 1.81 -31.27 2.90
C PHE A 677 1.36 -29.93 3.48
N CYS A 678 0.45 -29.94 4.46
CA CYS A 678 0.02 -28.72 5.12
C CYS A 678 1.06 -28.20 6.13
N ILE A 679 1.95 -29.05 6.66
CA ILE A 679 2.97 -28.65 7.67
C ILE A 679 3.83 -27.47 7.17
N PRO A 680 4.45 -27.50 5.97
CA PRO A 680 5.22 -26.36 5.47
C PRO A 680 4.42 -25.06 5.39
N ALA A 681 3.15 -25.12 4.97
CA ALA A 681 2.31 -23.94 4.91
C ALA A 681 1.98 -23.40 6.31
N VAL A 682 1.66 -24.27 7.27
CA VAL A 682 1.44 -23.88 8.67
C VAL A 682 2.70 -23.24 9.26
N MET A 683 3.88 -23.79 8.97
CA MET A 683 5.16 -23.22 9.42
C MET A 683 5.46 -21.86 8.78
N LEU A 684 5.28 -21.72 7.46
CA LEU A 684 5.60 -20.49 6.73
C LEU A 684 4.60 -19.35 6.97
N PHE A 685 3.33 -19.67 7.18
CA PHE A 685 2.24 -18.69 7.29
C PHE A 685 1.69 -18.55 8.71
N GLY A 686 1.62 -19.64 9.48
CA GLY A 686 1.07 -19.68 10.83
C GLY A 686 2.05 -19.22 11.90
N MET A 687 3.33 -19.63 11.84
CA MET A 687 4.32 -19.27 12.87
C MET A 687 4.56 -17.76 13.00
N PRO A 688 4.68 -16.95 11.92
CA PRO A 688 4.83 -15.50 12.07
C PRO A 688 3.63 -14.83 12.72
N VAL A 689 2.42 -15.36 12.50
CA VAL A 689 1.18 -14.86 13.14
C VAL A 689 1.17 -15.25 14.61
N LEU A 690 1.52 -16.49 14.93
CA LEU A 690 1.63 -16.98 16.30
C LEU A 690 2.68 -16.17 17.09
N VAL A 691 3.86 -15.95 16.52
CA VAL A 691 4.92 -15.15 17.14
C VAL A 691 4.48 -13.70 17.37
N ARG A 692 3.79 -13.08 16.41
CA ARG A 692 3.22 -11.73 16.59
C ARG A 692 2.14 -11.70 17.66
N PHE A 693 1.27 -12.70 17.69
CA PHE A 693 0.22 -12.84 18.69
C PHE A 693 0.81 -12.99 20.10
N VAL A 694 1.79 -13.88 20.27
CA VAL A 694 2.52 -14.08 21.52
C VAL A 694 3.23 -12.80 21.94
N ARG A 695 3.96 -12.12 21.04
CA ARG A 695 4.60 -10.83 21.34
C ARG A 695 3.60 -9.75 21.75
N SER A 696 2.42 -9.69 21.11
CA SER A 696 1.39 -8.70 21.47
C SER A 696 0.74 -8.98 22.83
N ARG A 697 0.62 -10.26 23.22
CA ARG A 697 0.16 -10.67 24.55
C ARG A 697 1.19 -10.34 25.62
N VAL A 698 2.47 -10.63 25.37
CA VAL A 698 3.58 -10.32 26.28
C VAL A 698 3.72 -8.82 26.51
N ALA A 699 3.65 -8.01 25.44
CA ALA A 699 3.67 -6.55 25.55
C ALA A 699 2.42 -5.98 26.25
N GLY A 700 1.25 -6.63 26.09
CA GLY A 700 0.02 -6.26 26.78
C GLY A 700 0.00 -6.66 28.27
N THR A 701 0.76 -7.67 28.67
CA THR A 701 0.93 -8.03 30.08
C THR A 701 1.90 -7.09 30.82
N GLU A 702 2.93 -6.55 30.15
CA GLU A 702 3.83 -5.55 30.75
C GLU A 702 3.12 -4.20 30.98
N GLN A 703 2.09 -3.87 30.20
CA GLN A 703 1.31 -2.64 30.38
C GLN A 703 0.22 -2.71 31.47
N ASN A 704 -0.09 -3.91 31.97
CA ASN A 704 -1.06 -4.10 33.07
C ASN A 704 -0.39 -4.42 34.42
N SER A 705 0.95 -4.41 34.47
CA SER A 705 1.73 -4.70 35.68
C SER A 705 2.66 -3.57 36.09
N VAL A 706 2.42 -2.34 35.61
CA VAL A 706 3.13 -1.11 36.04
C VAL A 706 2.11 -0.10 36.53
#